data_AF-A0A1X2HQP7-F1
#
_entry.id   AF-A0A1X2HQP7-F1
#
_cell.length_a   1.000
_cell.length_b   1.000
_cell.length_c   1.000
_cell.angle_alpha   90.00
_cell.angle_beta   90.00
_cell.angle_gamma   90.00
#
_symmetry.space_group_name_H-M   'P 1'
#
loop_
_entity.id
_entity.type
_entity.pdbx_description
1 polymer ?
#
loop_
_entity_poly.entity_id
_entity_poly.type
_entity_poly.pdbx_seq_one_letter_code
_entity_poly.pdbx_strand_id
1 'polypeptide(L)'
;MVVRGALLSLSALLLLGAHAQREQQQQPRYIIELEKGSTFLKHLNDARVHYQYDSDLFYGASVEFASPARARAALARHEVVNSWSVMTHQHPAFSTDDESTDRPQAFDKSSFDASALGVFANYTNHDGNDGTSVRVGIIDSGVDYRHPALGGCFGDGCKIAYGYDLVGSDYPASVTPDDDPLDDCPVNAVGATGHGTFVSGIIAADDKSLNWTGVAPGVKLGMWRVFGCNSQSSTSDVFMKAMEMAYKADMDIINISLGTNGGWAEDALSVLADRLVAKGVHVVVAVGNIGTSGIMLTAAPATAHNVISVGSQFGDHVPGFGLNLYANNDSDYYDLAYRTATSKPLQVNRTRLVASSRSFNASSDGCQPYDSPLHGAVLVHDGGCSLHAKALYASRANASALIIYTDTTGTATTKTADASLPIAFVNHGDGKILFDALNTTATVELTTSLRALKRTDGEAGWVAGFTSLGPTNELELKPEIIAPGSNLFSTLPLRQGGYGLMSGTSMSSPYVAGTVARMLTGGREVEPAVVKDSLMNFAKPNKAPVATTASTGDSPLRQGAGVINYERALAQPFRISPAKLSFNDTEHINATQTLTIYNNGETDLKMHLVHGPALTVTDYASKDDTPLEPIRFAKSTSETAKVAFDDADVTVPAGSSVKVQVHVTPPSGLPDHAIYGGYIGFETRSMAASVPYIGMVGSMADLAILDRSNKYDPYPFPSIGYPNGTIVQGEGYFAINDSTEAYPVVLARLLTGTPLLELQVLDQHQKVLGVVPYDLAGETTREWLPRNTRSATSSSKIFDNWSWSGEYTTADGKENWVEPGLYYLRMRALHVFGDRSNDDDWDTWTSPKLHMARSSRYFSNSANTTAIPTKLSPSAAATSGDAEDIVASPPPSGMDGFSVSVGPKVTSV
;
A
#
# COMPACT_ATOMS: atom_id res chain seq x y z
N MET A 1 -27.06 7.27 -5.89
CA MET A 1 -26.56 8.45 -6.64
C MET A 1 -25.13 8.26 -7.19
N VAL A 2 -24.42 7.21 -6.79
CA VAL A 2 -23.01 6.94 -7.12
C VAL A 2 -22.79 6.34 -8.53
N VAL A 3 -23.80 5.71 -9.15
CA VAL A 3 -23.63 5.03 -10.46
C VAL A 3 -23.75 5.98 -11.67
N ARG A 4 -24.41 7.15 -11.53
CA ARG A 4 -24.55 8.13 -12.62
C ARG A 4 -23.31 9.02 -12.83
N GLY A 5 -22.47 9.18 -11.81
CA GLY A 5 -21.20 9.90 -11.91
C GLY A 5 -20.11 9.12 -12.66
N ALA A 6 -20.17 7.78 -12.63
CA ALA A 6 -19.17 6.90 -13.24
C ALA A 6 -19.26 6.81 -14.78
N LEU A 7 -20.46 6.85 -15.34
CA LEU A 7 -20.65 6.73 -16.81
C LEU A 7 -20.37 8.03 -17.57
N LEU A 8 -20.66 9.19 -16.97
CA LEU A 8 -20.34 10.50 -17.54
C LEU A 8 -18.86 10.86 -17.38
N SER A 9 -18.18 10.32 -16.37
CA SER A 9 -16.73 10.49 -16.18
C SER A 9 -15.92 9.58 -17.11
N LEU A 10 -16.37 8.37 -17.46
CA LEU A 10 -15.60 7.45 -18.32
C LEU A 10 -15.48 7.92 -19.78
N SER A 11 -16.55 8.49 -20.35
CA SER A 11 -16.52 9.07 -21.70
C SER A 11 -15.63 10.32 -21.73
N ALA A 12 -15.67 11.12 -20.66
CA ALA A 12 -14.77 12.26 -20.49
C ALA A 12 -13.32 11.83 -20.20
N LEU A 13 -13.06 10.73 -19.49
CA LEU A 13 -11.72 10.17 -19.25
C LEU A 13 -11.11 9.58 -20.52
N LEU A 14 -11.91 8.93 -21.38
CA LEU A 14 -11.46 8.44 -22.69
C LEU A 14 -11.15 9.60 -23.65
N LEU A 15 -11.99 10.65 -23.67
CA LEU A 15 -11.77 11.84 -24.49
C LEU A 15 -10.65 12.76 -23.95
N LEU A 16 -10.52 12.92 -22.63
CA LEU A 16 -9.43 13.66 -21.99
C LEU A 16 -8.12 12.86 -22.04
N GLY A 17 -8.17 11.54 -21.90
CA GLY A 17 -7.02 10.65 -22.09
C GLY A 17 -6.52 10.70 -23.53
N ALA A 18 -7.41 10.67 -24.52
CA ALA A 18 -7.05 10.75 -25.93
C ALA A 18 -6.60 12.17 -26.38
N HIS A 19 -7.15 13.24 -25.80
CA HIS A 19 -6.67 14.62 -26.05
C HIS A 19 -5.35 14.91 -25.33
N ALA A 20 -5.17 14.45 -24.08
CA ALA A 20 -3.92 14.61 -23.33
C ALA A 20 -2.77 13.76 -23.92
N GLN A 21 -3.07 12.57 -24.45
CA GLN A 21 -2.10 11.72 -25.16
C GLN A 21 -1.53 12.37 -26.43
N ARG A 22 -2.14 13.46 -26.93
CA ARG A 22 -1.71 14.14 -28.16
C ARG A 22 -0.93 15.43 -27.95
N GLU A 23 -1.01 16.06 -26.78
CA GLU A 23 -0.19 17.25 -26.50
C GLU A 23 1.24 16.93 -26.04
N GLN A 24 1.54 15.68 -25.70
CA GLN A 24 2.92 15.19 -25.57
C GLN A 24 3.02 13.72 -26.00
N GLN A 25 3.37 13.47 -27.27
CA GLN A 25 4.02 12.20 -27.64
C GLN A 25 5.36 12.17 -26.88
N GLN A 26 5.38 11.64 -25.66
CA GLN A 26 6.60 11.57 -24.85
C GLN A 26 7.56 10.60 -25.53
N GLN A 27 8.73 11.12 -25.89
CA GLN A 27 9.78 10.31 -26.49
C GLN A 27 10.10 9.09 -25.61
N PRO A 28 10.36 7.90 -26.18
CA PRO A 28 10.63 6.70 -25.42
C PRO A 28 11.87 6.87 -24.52
N ARG A 29 11.71 6.55 -23.24
CA ARG A 29 12.74 6.70 -22.21
C ARG A 29 13.10 5.35 -21.61
N TYR A 30 14.41 5.07 -21.54
CA TYR A 30 14.95 3.84 -20.99
C TYR A 30 16.09 4.09 -20.03
N ILE A 31 16.14 3.30 -18.97
CA ILE A 31 17.32 3.11 -18.12
C ILE A 31 18.10 1.97 -18.76
N ILE A 32 19.34 2.25 -19.15
CA ILE A 32 20.19 1.32 -19.90
C ILE A 32 21.41 1.00 -19.05
N GLU A 33 21.56 -0.27 -18.70
CA GLU A 33 22.77 -0.81 -18.08
C GLU A 33 23.78 -1.19 -19.17
N LEU A 34 25.03 -0.81 -18.96
CA LEU A 34 26.10 -0.93 -19.95
C LEU A 34 27.27 -1.74 -19.41
N GLU A 35 28.00 -2.38 -20.32
CA GLU A 35 29.30 -2.94 -19.99
C GLU A 35 30.26 -1.83 -19.53
N LYS A 36 31.05 -2.10 -18.49
CA LYS A 36 31.96 -1.10 -17.91
C LYS A 36 32.98 -0.63 -18.95
N GLY A 37 33.12 0.70 -19.09
CA GLY A 37 34.02 1.32 -20.07
C GLY A 37 33.46 1.39 -21.49
N SER A 38 32.18 1.05 -21.67
CA SER A 38 31.47 1.16 -22.95
C SER A 38 31.56 2.56 -23.58
N THR A 39 31.66 2.61 -24.91
CA THR A 39 31.58 3.85 -25.69
C THR A 39 30.15 4.16 -26.15
N PHE A 40 29.16 3.41 -25.68
CA PHE A 40 27.75 3.50 -26.08
C PHE A 40 27.22 4.93 -26.13
N LEU A 41 27.41 5.69 -25.04
CA LEU A 41 26.95 7.08 -24.92
C LEU A 41 27.65 8.04 -25.90
N LYS A 42 28.89 7.75 -26.32
CA LYS A 42 29.61 8.56 -27.32
C LYS A 42 29.05 8.38 -28.74
N HIS A 43 28.32 7.29 -28.98
CA HIS A 43 27.75 6.94 -30.28
C HIS A 43 26.23 7.16 -30.35
N LEU A 44 25.63 7.71 -29.29
CA LEU A 44 24.22 8.11 -29.28
C LEU A 44 24.06 9.47 -29.97
N ASN A 45 23.93 9.45 -31.30
CA ASN A 45 23.47 10.62 -32.05
C ASN A 45 21.94 10.73 -31.89
N ASP A 46 21.42 11.94 -31.65
CA ASP A 46 19.99 12.25 -31.58
C ASP A 46 19.22 11.57 -30.41
N ALA A 47 19.84 11.52 -29.23
CA ALA A 47 19.18 11.10 -27.98
C ALA A 47 19.53 12.09 -26.85
N ARG A 48 18.60 12.28 -25.91
CA ARG A 48 18.80 13.12 -24.73
C ARG A 48 19.09 12.22 -23.53
N VAL A 49 20.29 12.37 -22.97
CA VAL A 49 20.66 11.70 -21.71
C VAL A 49 20.11 12.54 -20.56
N HIS A 50 19.28 11.93 -19.71
CA HIS A 50 18.74 12.55 -18.49
C HIS A 50 19.70 12.39 -17.32
N TYR A 51 20.11 11.14 -17.08
CA TYR A 51 21.05 10.80 -16.02
C TYR A 51 22.13 9.89 -16.56
N GLN A 52 23.37 10.12 -16.11
CA GLN A 52 24.44 9.14 -16.20
C GLN A 52 24.67 8.54 -14.82
N TYR A 53 24.83 7.23 -14.80
CA TYR A 53 25.14 6.44 -13.63
C TYR A 53 26.54 5.90 -13.80
N ASP A 54 27.40 6.22 -12.85
CA ASP A 54 28.80 5.84 -12.88
C ASP A 54 29.22 5.48 -11.46
N SER A 55 28.80 4.29 -11.06
CA SER A 55 29.11 3.69 -9.77
C SER A 55 29.39 2.21 -9.95
N ASP A 56 29.91 1.59 -8.90
CA ASP A 56 30.04 0.15 -8.82
C ASP A 56 28.72 -0.58 -8.47
N LEU A 57 27.61 0.16 -8.29
CA LEU A 57 26.24 -0.37 -8.22
C LEU A 57 25.62 -0.51 -9.61
N PHE A 58 25.82 0.50 -10.45
CA PHE A 58 25.19 0.61 -11.76
C PHE A 58 26.03 1.49 -12.67
N TYR A 59 26.37 0.98 -13.85
CA TYR A 59 27.07 1.71 -14.90
C TYR A 59 26.16 1.81 -16.11
N GLY A 60 25.77 3.02 -16.50
CA GLY A 60 24.73 3.18 -17.51
C GLY A 60 24.18 4.59 -17.64
N ALA A 61 23.01 4.72 -18.26
CA ALA A 61 22.34 6.00 -18.40
C ALA A 61 20.82 5.87 -18.54
N SER A 62 20.09 6.90 -18.11
CA SER A 62 18.72 7.15 -18.52
C SER A 62 18.72 7.98 -19.80
N VAL A 63 18.10 7.46 -20.85
CA VAL A 63 18.16 8.01 -22.21
C VAL A 63 16.76 8.12 -22.78
N GLU A 64 16.42 9.33 -23.25
CA GLU A 64 15.26 9.64 -24.06
C GLU A 64 15.65 9.61 -25.54
N PHE A 65 14.93 8.84 -26.35
CA PHE A 65 15.23 8.66 -27.76
C PHE A 65 14.22 9.39 -28.65
N ALA A 66 14.71 10.00 -29.74
CA ALA A 66 13.84 10.68 -30.70
C ALA A 66 12.74 9.80 -31.33
N SER A 67 12.90 8.48 -31.34
CA SER A 67 11.86 7.53 -31.76
C SER A 67 12.06 6.13 -31.19
N PRO A 68 11.00 5.28 -31.15
CA PRO A 68 11.10 3.88 -30.74
C PRO A 68 12.09 3.06 -31.57
N ALA A 69 12.20 3.30 -32.89
CA ALA A 69 13.21 2.67 -33.76
C ALA A 69 14.63 2.93 -33.25
N ARG A 70 14.92 4.18 -32.87
CA ARG A 70 16.23 4.57 -32.36
C ARG A 70 16.52 3.91 -31.02
N ALA A 71 15.52 3.87 -30.14
CA ALA A 71 15.63 3.14 -28.89
C ALA A 71 15.96 1.66 -29.14
N ARG A 72 15.17 0.93 -29.93
CA ARG A 72 15.43 -0.49 -30.22
C ARG A 72 16.78 -0.76 -30.85
N ALA A 73 17.17 0.05 -31.84
CA ALA A 73 18.48 -0.09 -32.48
C ALA A 73 19.64 0.13 -31.50
N ALA A 74 19.46 1.03 -30.53
CA ALA A 74 20.42 1.23 -29.46
C ALA A 74 20.40 0.07 -28.45
N LEU A 75 19.23 -0.35 -27.98
CA LEU A 75 19.06 -1.42 -26.99
C LEU A 75 19.55 -2.80 -27.50
N ALA A 76 19.51 -3.05 -28.80
CA ALA A 76 20.00 -4.29 -29.41
C ALA A 76 21.53 -4.38 -29.52
N ARG A 77 22.27 -3.35 -29.12
CA ARG A 77 23.73 -3.34 -29.17
C ARG A 77 24.31 -4.25 -28.09
N HIS A 78 25.36 -4.99 -28.44
CA HIS A 78 26.06 -5.90 -27.52
C HIS A 78 26.60 -5.22 -26.24
N GLU A 79 26.83 -3.90 -26.26
CA GLU A 79 27.28 -3.16 -25.09
C GLU A 79 26.20 -2.95 -24.02
N VAL A 80 24.93 -3.21 -24.35
CA VAL A 80 23.78 -3.11 -23.44
C VAL A 80 23.65 -4.44 -22.70
N VAL A 81 23.81 -4.38 -21.38
CA VAL A 81 23.69 -5.54 -20.48
C VAL A 81 22.23 -5.78 -20.14
N ASN A 82 21.51 -4.71 -19.85
CA ASN A 82 20.08 -4.74 -19.54
C ASN A 82 19.42 -3.38 -19.84
N SER A 83 18.10 -3.36 -19.95
CA SER A 83 17.35 -2.12 -20.11
C SER A 83 15.97 -2.22 -19.52
N TRP A 84 15.51 -1.13 -18.93
CA TRP A 84 14.16 -0.99 -18.40
C TRP A 84 13.52 0.27 -18.97
N SER A 85 12.23 0.21 -19.27
CA SER A 85 11.46 1.41 -19.57
C SER A 85 11.40 2.30 -18.34
N VAL A 86 11.54 3.62 -18.50
CA VAL A 86 11.35 4.56 -17.40
C VAL A 86 9.88 4.57 -17.02
N MET A 87 9.56 4.00 -15.84
CA MET A 87 8.22 4.01 -15.27
C MET A 87 7.97 5.24 -14.41
N THR A 88 6.71 5.71 -14.44
CA THR A 88 6.19 6.73 -13.52
C THR A 88 5.74 6.07 -12.21
N HIS A 89 6.25 6.56 -11.10
CA HIS A 89 5.92 6.17 -9.74
C HIS A 89 5.06 7.27 -9.12
N GLN A 90 3.90 6.89 -8.59
CA GLN A 90 3.07 7.83 -7.86
C GLN A 90 3.52 7.93 -6.41
N HIS A 91 3.51 9.14 -5.86
CA HIS A 91 3.50 9.35 -4.44
C HIS A 91 2.29 8.61 -3.87
N PRO A 92 2.46 7.75 -2.84
CA PRO A 92 1.34 7.00 -2.28
C PRO A 92 0.22 7.97 -1.89
N ALA A 93 -0.98 7.76 -2.44
CA ALA A 93 -2.16 8.42 -1.92
C ALA A 93 -2.38 7.95 -0.47
N PHE A 94 -2.72 8.86 0.41
CA PHE A 94 -3.13 8.53 1.77
C PHE A 94 -4.37 7.63 1.71
N SER A 95 -4.41 6.58 2.52
CA SER A 95 -5.51 5.59 2.55
C SER A 95 -6.87 6.28 2.51
N THR A 96 -7.69 5.92 1.53
CA THR A 96 -9.07 6.41 1.35
C THR A 96 -10.08 5.63 2.19
N ASP A 97 -9.67 4.52 2.81
CA ASP A 97 -10.53 3.69 3.64
C ASP A 97 -10.34 4.06 5.13
N ASP A 98 -11.43 4.55 5.68
CA ASP A 98 -11.64 5.35 6.89
C ASP A 98 -10.99 6.73 6.93
N GLU A 99 -11.88 7.74 6.87
CA GLU A 99 -11.66 9.19 6.94
C GLU A 99 -11.47 9.90 5.57
N SER A 100 -12.50 10.64 5.16
CA SER A 100 -12.55 11.49 3.97
C SER A 100 -11.64 12.74 4.07
N THR A 101 -10.35 12.55 4.33
CA THR A 101 -9.36 13.63 4.30
C THR A 101 -8.13 13.23 3.50
N ASP A 102 -8.09 13.65 2.23
CA ASP A 102 -6.95 13.60 1.30
C ASP A 102 -5.67 14.34 1.77
N ARG A 103 -5.51 14.63 3.07
CA ARG A 103 -4.39 15.44 3.60
C ARG A 103 -3.96 15.00 5.02
N PRO A 104 -2.67 15.15 5.37
CA PRO A 104 -2.19 15.00 6.74
C PRO A 104 -3.09 15.77 7.72
N GLN A 105 -3.46 15.14 8.83
CA GLN A 105 -4.22 15.81 9.87
C GLN A 105 -3.25 16.60 10.75
N ALA A 106 -3.04 17.85 10.36
CA ALA A 106 -2.17 18.77 11.08
C ALA A 106 -2.74 19.07 12.48
N PHE A 107 -1.89 18.92 13.49
CA PHE A 107 -2.08 19.58 14.77
C PHE A 107 -1.43 20.95 14.72
N ASP A 108 -2.16 21.99 15.11
CA ASP A 108 -1.59 23.32 15.26
C ASP A 108 -0.99 23.46 16.67
N LYS A 109 0.34 23.57 16.79
CA LYS A 109 1.03 23.71 18.09
C LYS A 109 0.53 24.90 18.92
N SER A 110 -0.04 25.93 18.30
CA SER A 110 -0.67 27.05 19.04
C SER A 110 -2.02 26.66 19.67
N SER A 111 -2.64 25.60 19.17
CA SER A 111 -3.95 25.13 19.59
C SER A 111 -3.90 24.05 20.67
N PHE A 112 -2.74 23.44 20.96
CA PHE A 112 -2.60 22.35 21.94
C PHE A 112 -1.44 22.53 22.93
N ASP A 113 -1.61 22.02 24.15
CA ASP A 113 -0.56 21.95 25.16
C ASP A 113 0.06 20.54 25.16
N ALA A 114 1.31 20.43 24.74
CA ALA A 114 2.03 19.16 24.68
C ALA A 114 2.99 18.94 25.85
N SER A 115 2.97 19.81 26.87
CA SER A 115 3.73 19.61 28.12
C SER A 115 3.31 18.36 28.89
N ALA A 116 2.11 17.85 28.62
CA ALA A 116 1.51 16.69 29.26
C ALA A 116 1.54 15.42 28.38
N LEU A 117 2.57 15.26 27.53
CA LEU A 117 2.84 14.03 26.80
C LEU A 117 3.19 12.87 27.76
N GLY A 118 2.15 12.32 28.40
CA GLY A 118 2.14 10.99 28.99
C GLY A 118 1.91 9.98 27.86
N VAL A 119 3.01 9.41 27.36
CA VAL A 119 3.04 8.24 26.46
C VAL A 119 2.22 8.38 25.17
N PHE A 120 2.59 9.33 24.30
CA PHE A 120 2.67 8.93 22.88
C PHE A 120 3.82 7.95 22.76
N ALA A 121 4.01 7.26 21.64
CA ALA A 121 5.22 6.48 21.40
C ALA A 121 6.44 7.42 21.43
N ASN A 122 6.90 7.78 22.63
CA ASN A 122 8.24 8.18 22.87
C ASN A 122 8.97 6.91 22.48
N TYR A 123 9.60 6.93 21.32
CA TYR A 123 10.42 5.81 20.86
C TYR A 123 11.71 5.72 21.68
N THR A 124 11.65 6.23 22.92
CA THR A 124 12.72 6.64 23.78
C THR A 124 13.72 5.54 23.94
N ASN A 125 14.95 5.98 23.78
CA ASN A 125 16.14 5.24 24.06
C ASN A 125 16.26 5.00 25.58
N HIS A 126 15.92 3.79 26.04
CA HIS A 126 16.19 3.34 27.41
C HIS A 126 17.53 2.61 27.57
N ASP A 127 18.18 2.26 26.45
CA ASP A 127 19.38 1.41 26.41
C ASP A 127 20.68 2.18 26.07
N GLY A 128 20.60 3.50 25.91
CA GLY A 128 21.71 4.36 25.47
C GLY A 128 21.98 4.35 23.97
N ASN A 129 21.29 3.53 23.17
CA ASN A 129 21.46 3.45 21.71
C ASN A 129 20.50 4.40 20.98
N ASP A 130 20.98 5.58 20.60
CA ASP A 130 20.21 6.60 19.86
C ASP A 130 20.57 6.68 18.37
N GLY A 131 21.44 5.79 17.87
CA GLY A 131 21.95 5.85 16.49
C GLY A 131 23.09 6.85 16.28
N THR A 132 23.73 7.35 17.34
CA THR A 132 24.93 8.19 17.22
C THR A 132 25.98 7.53 16.32
N SER A 133 26.54 8.32 15.40
CA SER A 133 27.51 7.94 14.35
C SER A 133 26.92 7.20 13.14
N VAL A 134 25.61 6.96 13.11
CA VAL A 134 24.92 6.36 11.95
C VAL A 134 24.33 7.45 11.06
N ARG A 135 24.41 7.25 9.75
CA ARG A 135 23.85 8.09 8.69
C ARG A 135 22.67 7.38 8.04
N VAL A 136 21.52 8.05 8.03
CA VAL A 136 20.30 7.52 7.39
C VAL A 136 19.91 8.43 6.24
N GLY A 137 19.95 7.89 5.03
CA GLY A 137 19.44 8.52 3.84
C GLY A 137 17.95 8.28 3.66
N ILE A 138 17.25 9.31 3.21
CA ILE A 138 15.81 9.30 2.97
C ILE A 138 15.59 9.73 1.53
N ILE A 139 14.91 8.91 0.73
CA ILE A 139 14.48 9.25 -0.63
C ILE A 139 12.98 9.52 -0.57
N ASP A 140 12.59 10.79 -0.63
CA ASP A 140 11.21 11.21 -0.36
C ASP A 140 10.84 12.55 -1.04
N SER A 141 9.78 13.20 -0.59
CA SER A 141 9.25 14.45 -1.14
C SER A 141 10.05 15.71 -0.77
N GLY A 142 11.16 15.58 -0.04
CA GLY A 142 11.90 16.69 0.56
C GLY A 142 11.61 16.86 2.06
N VAL A 143 12.33 17.79 2.69
CA VAL A 143 12.29 17.99 4.14
C VAL A 143 12.26 19.47 4.50
N ASP A 144 11.39 19.86 5.43
CA ASP A 144 11.48 21.18 6.09
C ASP A 144 12.49 21.10 7.25
N TYR A 145 13.78 21.11 6.92
CA TYR A 145 14.87 21.01 7.91
C TYR A 145 14.91 22.19 8.88
N ARG A 146 14.19 23.29 8.59
CA ARG A 146 14.02 24.43 9.51
C ARG A 146 13.19 24.06 10.73
N HIS A 147 12.51 22.91 10.71
CA HIS A 147 11.76 22.41 11.84
C HIS A 147 12.67 22.20 13.06
N PRO A 148 12.39 22.78 14.25
CA PRO A 148 13.28 22.70 15.41
C PRO A 148 13.59 21.27 15.87
N ALA A 149 12.61 20.37 15.81
CA ALA A 149 12.80 18.95 16.11
C ALA A 149 13.77 18.24 15.14
N LEU A 150 14.01 18.81 13.97
CA LEU A 150 14.96 18.33 12.96
C LEU A 150 16.24 19.17 12.92
N GLY A 151 16.56 19.88 14.02
CA GLY A 151 17.79 20.65 14.19
C GLY A 151 17.75 22.08 13.64
N GLY A 152 16.76 22.44 12.82
CA GLY A 152 16.55 23.82 12.37
C GLY A 152 17.54 24.34 11.31
N CYS A 153 18.35 23.48 10.71
CA CYS A 153 19.35 23.86 9.70
C CYS A 153 19.69 22.67 8.77
N PHE A 154 20.36 22.99 7.66
CA PHE A 154 20.82 22.02 6.64
C PHE A 154 22.33 22.13 6.40
N GLY A 155 22.99 21.00 6.15
CA GLY A 155 24.40 20.90 5.80
C GLY A 155 25.31 20.52 6.97
N ASP A 156 26.61 20.77 6.82
CA ASP A 156 27.63 20.38 7.80
C ASP A 156 27.31 20.86 9.23
N GLY A 157 27.34 19.92 10.18
CA GLY A 157 27.00 20.18 11.58
C GLY A 157 25.50 20.08 11.91
N CYS A 158 24.61 20.13 10.92
CA CYS A 158 23.16 20.02 11.12
C CYS A 158 22.67 18.58 11.29
N LYS A 159 21.41 18.40 11.70
CA LYS A 159 20.77 17.08 11.79
C LYS A 159 20.50 16.52 10.39
N ILE A 160 19.88 17.31 9.52
CA ILE A 160 19.87 17.06 8.07
C ILE A 160 21.21 17.54 7.52
N ALA A 161 22.16 16.62 7.42
CA ALA A 161 23.55 16.93 7.06
C ALA A 161 23.83 16.78 5.56
N TYR A 162 23.04 15.93 4.88
CA TYR A 162 23.20 15.62 3.46
C TYR A 162 21.88 15.82 2.73
N GLY A 163 21.94 16.04 1.42
CA GLY A 163 20.74 16.03 0.60
C GLY A 163 20.91 16.72 -0.73
N TYR A 164 19.87 16.59 -1.55
CA TYR A 164 19.81 17.16 -2.90
C TYR A 164 18.36 17.16 -3.38
N ASP A 165 17.94 18.18 -4.12
CA ASP A 165 16.70 18.17 -4.90
C ASP A 165 16.98 17.74 -6.33
N LEU A 166 16.49 16.55 -6.71
CA LEU A 166 16.71 16.01 -8.05
C LEU A 166 15.78 16.60 -9.10
N VAL A 167 14.72 17.29 -8.72
CA VAL A 167 13.61 17.61 -9.64
C VAL A 167 13.19 19.07 -9.63
N GLY A 168 13.21 19.74 -8.48
CA GLY A 168 12.71 21.10 -8.31
C GLY A 168 11.18 21.19 -8.18
N SER A 169 10.71 22.36 -7.77
CA SER A 169 9.31 22.60 -7.41
C SER A 169 8.31 22.53 -8.58
N ASP A 170 8.73 22.88 -9.80
CA ASP A 170 7.87 22.89 -10.99
C ASP A 170 7.79 21.54 -11.72
N TYR A 171 8.43 20.49 -11.17
CA TYR A 171 8.40 19.15 -11.73
C TYR A 171 6.97 18.58 -11.81
N PRO A 172 6.58 17.90 -12.92
CA PRO A 172 7.40 17.50 -14.07
C PRO A 172 7.44 18.50 -15.23
N ALA A 173 6.83 19.68 -15.10
CA ALA A 173 6.80 20.67 -16.19
C ALA A 173 8.20 21.18 -16.54
N SER A 174 9.06 21.30 -15.53
CA SER A 174 10.50 21.54 -15.69
C SER A 174 11.28 20.73 -14.65
N VAL A 175 12.52 20.37 -15.01
CA VAL A 175 13.47 19.72 -14.09
C VAL A 175 14.51 20.78 -13.74
N THR A 176 14.54 21.22 -12.49
CA THR A 176 15.48 22.23 -11.97
C THR A 176 16.13 21.72 -10.68
N PRO A 177 17.12 20.83 -10.79
CA PRO A 177 17.77 20.25 -9.63
C PRO A 177 18.67 21.26 -8.91
N ASP A 178 18.81 21.13 -7.61
CA ASP A 178 19.69 21.96 -6.79
C ASP A 178 20.14 21.24 -5.50
N ASP A 179 21.09 21.84 -4.79
CA ASP A 179 21.71 21.24 -3.60
C ASP A 179 20.83 21.36 -2.32
N ASP A 180 19.61 21.91 -2.40
CA ASP A 180 18.74 22.17 -1.26
C ASP A 180 17.49 21.25 -1.26
N PRO A 181 17.41 20.22 -0.40
CA PRO A 181 16.30 19.28 -0.38
C PRO A 181 15.01 19.82 0.29
N LEU A 182 14.87 21.14 0.39
CA LEU A 182 13.80 21.82 1.10
C LEU A 182 12.43 21.51 0.49
N ASP A 183 11.47 21.11 1.34
CA ASP A 183 10.06 21.10 0.98
C ASP A 183 9.40 22.43 1.39
N ASP A 184 9.29 23.36 0.43
CA ASP A 184 8.61 24.65 0.60
C ASP A 184 7.29 24.77 -0.19
N CYS A 185 6.83 23.67 -0.78
CA CYS A 185 5.69 23.62 -1.71
C CYS A 185 4.36 24.05 -1.08
N PRO A 186 3.60 25.03 -1.61
CA PRO A 186 2.38 25.63 -1.02
C PRO A 186 1.37 24.66 -0.34
N VAL A 187 0.56 25.13 0.62
CA VAL A 187 -0.29 24.20 1.44
C VAL A 187 -1.41 23.56 0.61
N ASN A 188 -1.67 24.11 -0.56
CA ASN A 188 -2.57 23.58 -1.58
C ASN A 188 -1.87 22.79 -2.68
N ALA A 189 -0.56 22.58 -2.59
CA ALA A 189 0.20 21.71 -3.48
C ALA A 189 -0.36 20.28 -3.43
N VAL A 190 -0.14 19.54 -4.51
CA VAL A 190 -0.59 18.15 -4.65
C VAL A 190 0.56 17.16 -4.53
N GLY A 191 1.81 17.57 -4.79
CA GLY A 191 2.99 16.71 -4.76
C GLY A 191 3.69 16.69 -3.40
N ALA A 192 4.92 17.24 -3.35
CA ALA A 192 5.67 17.41 -2.12
C ALA A 192 4.87 18.26 -1.12
N THR A 193 4.34 17.60 -0.10
CA THR A 193 3.35 18.16 0.83
C THR A 193 3.71 17.86 2.28
N GLY A 194 4.99 17.64 2.59
CA GLY A 194 5.50 17.39 3.93
C GLY A 194 5.71 15.93 4.30
N HIS A 195 5.50 14.98 3.39
CA HIS A 195 5.68 13.55 3.65
C HIS A 195 7.10 13.21 4.11
N GLY A 196 8.13 13.70 3.40
CA GLY A 196 9.53 13.47 3.78
C GLY A 196 9.92 14.14 5.11
N THR A 197 9.27 15.25 5.46
CA THR A 197 9.41 15.87 6.80
C THR A 197 8.85 14.95 7.89
N PHE A 198 7.70 14.30 7.62
CA PHE A 198 7.08 13.35 8.53
C PHE A 198 7.92 12.09 8.75
N VAL A 199 8.43 11.52 7.66
CA VAL A 199 9.35 10.37 7.66
C VAL A 199 10.61 10.71 8.46
N SER A 200 11.21 11.88 8.24
CA SER A 200 12.39 12.35 8.97
C SER A 200 12.16 12.44 10.48
N GLY A 201 10.97 12.90 10.90
CA GLY A 201 10.61 13.00 12.30
C GLY A 201 10.49 11.66 13.01
N ILE A 202 9.91 10.65 12.33
CA ILE A 202 9.81 9.28 12.88
C ILE A 202 11.21 8.72 13.14
N ILE A 203 12.15 8.95 12.21
CA ILE A 203 13.53 8.45 12.36
C ILE A 203 14.24 9.20 13.48
N ALA A 204 14.30 10.53 13.44
CA ALA A 204 15.34 11.26 14.18
C ALA A 204 14.90 12.59 14.82
N ALA A 205 13.60 12.84 15.01
CA ALA A 205 13.19 14.04 15.73
C ALA A 205 13.78 14.11 17.14
N ASP A 206 14.09 15.32 17.59
CA ASP A 206 14.51 15.60 18.97
C ASP A 206 13.88 16.92 19.46
N ASP A 207 12.60 16.89 19.85
CA ASP A 207 11.92 18.07 20.41
C ASP A 207 11.94 18.04 21.95
N LYS A 208 12.90 18.76 22.53
CA LYS A 208 13.03 18.92 23.98
C LYS A 208 11.84 19.64 24.63
N SER A 209 11.12 20.50 23.89
CA SER A 209 9.94 21.21 24.42
C SER A 209 8.74 20.30 24.58
N LEU A 210 8.66 19.24 23.77
CA LEU A 210 7.61 18.23 23.83
C LEU A 210 8.03 16.96 24.58
N ASN A 211 9.30 16.87 24.99
CA ASN A 211 9.89 15.64 25.52
C ASN A 211 9.61 14.43 24.60
N TRP A 212 9.72 14.64 23.29
CA TRP A 212 9.41 13.65 22.26
C TRP A 212 10.59 13.52 21.30
N THR A 213 10.93 12.27 20.96
CA THR A 213 11.95 11.96 19.98
C THR A 213 11.44 10.97 18.94
N GLY A 214 12.09 10.97 17.77
CA GLY A 214 12.06 9.85 16.84
C GLY A 214 12.74 8.61 17.42
N VAL A 215 12.79 7.53 16.63
CA VAL A 215 13.36 6.24 17.05
C VAL A 215 14.86 6.33 17.35
N ALA A 216 15.61 7.03 16.52
CA ALA A 216 17.06 7.18 16.62
C ALA A 216 17.46 8.67 16.54
N PRO A 217 17.24 9.46 17.60
CA PRO A 217 17.49 10.91 17.60
C PRO A 217 18.97 11.28 17.46
N GLY A 218 19.92 10.35 17.58
CA GLY A 218 21.36 10.57 17.46
C GLY A 218 21.90 10.56 16.02
N VAL A 219 21.14 10.02 15.06
CA VAL A 219 21.61 9.86 13.66
C VAL A 219 21.84 11.21 12.96
N LYS A 220 22.64 11.19 11.90
CA LYS A 220 22.64 12.23 10.86
C LYS A 220 21.73 11.79 9.71
N LEU A 221 20.97 12.71 9.15
CA LEU A 221 20.04 12.43 8.07
C LEU A 221 20.56 12.98 6.74
N GLY A 222 20.27 12.25 5.66
CA GLY A 222 20.35 12.71 4.28
C GLY A 222 18.96 12.76 3.65
N MET A 223 18.63 13.77 2.86
CA MET A 223 17.35 13.84 2.12
C MET A 223 17.57 14.02 0.63
N TRP A 224 17.11 13.07 -0.18
CA TRP A 224 17.05 13.19 -1.64
C TRP A 224 15.60 13.40 -2.06
N ARG A 225 15.28 14.63 -2.46
CA ARG A 225 13.94 15.02 -2.89
C ARG A 225 13.72 14.56 -4.33
N VAL A 226 12.65 13.79 -4.54
CA VAL A 226 12.29 13.19 -5.85
C VAL A 226 10.93 13.64 -6.38
N PHE A 227 10.22 14.53 -5.68
CA PHE A 227 8.92 15.08 -6.11
C PHE A 227 8.89 16.61 -6.12
N GLY A 228 8.23 17.17 -7.13
CA GLY A 228 7.88 18.60 -7.20
C GLY A 228 6.58 18.93 -6.47
N CYS A 229 6.17 20.20 -6.50
CA CYS A 229 4.96 20.67 -5.83
C CYS A 229 3.67 20.34 -6.59
N ASN A 230 3.78 20.23 -7.92
CA ASN A 230 2.62 20.22 -8.82
C ASN A 230 2.21 18.81 -9.27
N SER A 231 2.94 17.78 -8.86
CA SER A 231 2.69 16.40 -9.26
C SER A 231 2.95 15.41 -8.14
N GLN A 232 2.05 14.43 -8.02
CA GLN A 232 2.20 13.26 -7.17
C GLN A 232 2.97 12.15 -7.88
N SER A 233 3.84 12.46 -8.83
CA SER A 233 4.51 11.42 -9.60
C SER A 233 5.95 11.79 -9.88
N SER A 234 6.81 10.78 -9.91
CA SER A 234 8.23 10.84 -10.25
C SER A 234 8.62 9.61 -11.04
N THR A 235 9.85 9.52 -11.56
CA THR A 235 10.22 8.46 -12.51
C THR A 235 11.33 7.56 -11.97
N SER A 236 11.31 6.28 -12.33
CA SER A 236 12.27 5.25 -11.86
C SER A 236 13.72 5.70 -11.98
N ASP A 237 14.08 6.42 -13.04
CA ASP A 237 15.43 6.94 -13.25
C ASP A 237 15.83 8.02 -12.22
N VAL A 238 14.89 8.86 -11.79
CA VAL A 238 15.09 9.80 -10.67
C VAL A 238 15.32 9.04 -9.37
N PHE A 239 14.49 8.02 -9.08
CA PHE A 239 14.68 7.17 -7.90
C PHE A 239 16.03 6.46 -7.91
N MET A 240 16.42 5.84 -9.03
CA MET A 240 17.73 5.21 -9.17
C MET A 240 18.87 6.22 -8.99
N LYS A 241 18.70 7.45 -9.45
CA LYS A 241 19.71 8.49 -9.27
C LYS A 241 19.83 8.91 -7.81
N ALA A 242 18.71 9.06 -7.10
CA ALA A 242 18.70 9.34 -5.67
C ALA A 242 19.37 8.20 -4.87
N MET A 243 19.10 6.94 -5.22
CA MET A 243 19.75 5.77 -4.62
C MET A 243 21.28 5.78 -4.83
N GLU A 244 21.74 6.06 -6.05
CA GLU A 244 23.17 6.17 -6.35
C GLU A 244 23.82 7.32 -5.57
N MET A 245 23.16 8.47 -5.46
CA MET A 245 23.66 9.64 -4.73
C MET A 245 23.72 9.38 -3.22
N ALA A 246 22.71 8.71 -2.66
CA ALA A 246 22.69 8.31 -1.25
C ALA A 246 23.83 7.34 -0.91
N TYR A 247 24.09 6.37 -1.79
CA TYR A 247 25.24 5.49 -1.65
C TYR A 247 26.57 6.24 -1.73
N LYS A 248 26.72 7.16 -2.70
CA LYS A 248 27.94 7.99 -2.85
C LYS A 248 28.15 8.95 -1.68
N ALA A 249 27.08 9.33 -0.98
CA ALA A 249 27.14 10.08 0.27
C ALA A 249 27.44 9.20 1.49
N ASP A 250 27.71 7.90 1.28
CA ASP A 250 28.13 6.94 2.30
C ASP A 250 27.06 6.76 3.38
N MET A 251 25.78 6.69 2.98
CA MET A 251 24.68 6.41 3.92
C MET A 251 24.73 4.94 4.37
N ASP A 252 24.67 4.70 5.68
CA ASP A 252 24.68 3.35 6.24
C ASP A 252 23.31 2.66 6.06
N ILE A 253 22.24 3.48 6.08
CA ILE A 253 20.85 3.05 5.92
C ILE A 253 20.18 3.94 4.87
N ILE A 254 19.39 3.36 3.96
CA ILE A 254 18.53 4.11 3.03
C ILE A 254 17.08 3.70 3.29
N ASN A 255 16.25 4.65 3.73
CA ASN A 255 14.81 4.49 3.84
C ASN A 255 14.10 4.99 2.58
N ILE A 256 13.25 4.14 2.00
CA ILE A 256 12.43 4.47 0.83
C ILE A 256 10.97 4.22 1.19
N SER A 257 10.26 5.30 1.53
CA SER A 257 8.84 5.26 1.93
C SER A 257 7.89 5.39 0.72
N LEU A 258 8.34 4.93 -0.44
CA LEU A 258 7.75 5.14 -1.76
C LEU A 258 7.92 3.88 -2.62
N GLY A 259 7.05 3.70 -3.61
CA GLY A 259 7.21 2.62 -4.58
C GLY A 259 6.03 2.49 -5.52
N THR A 260 6.18 1.63 -6.53
CA THR A 260 5.10 1.29 -7.46
C THR A 260 4.69 -0.16 -7.27
N ASN A 261 3.40 -0.37 -7.04
CA ASN A 261 2.84 -1.70 -6.92
C ASN A 261 2.95 -2.44 -8.26
N GLY A 262 3.52 -3.63 -8.19
CA GLY A 262 3.99 -4.38 -9.36
C GLY A 262 4.10 -5.85 -9.03
N GLY A 263 4.65 -6.12 -7.84
CA GLY A 263 4.94 -7.47 -7.37
C GLY A 263 6.14 -8.11 -8.06
N TRP A 264 7.01 -7.36 -8.75
CA TRP A 264 8.16 -7.90 -9.51
C TRP A 264 9.48 -7.57 -8.85
N ALA A 265 10.36 -8.57 -8.66
CA ALA A 265 11.71 -8.36 -8.13
C ALA A 265 12.71 -7.85 -9.20
N GLU A 266 12.39 -8.07 -10.48
CA GLU A 266 13.20 -7.71 -11.65
C GLU A 266 13.02 -6.24 -12.09
N ASP A 267 12.13 -5.51 -11.44
CA ASP A 267 12.01 -4.07 -11.61
C ASP A 267 13.36 -3.37 -11.34
N ALA A 268 13.64 -2.30 -12.10
CA ALA A 268 14.91 -1.58 -12.04
C ALA A 268 15.24 -1.06 -10.63
N LEU A 269 14.23 -0.62 -9.87
CA LEU A 269 14.43 -0.14 -8.50
C LEU A 269 14.79 -1.29 -7.57
N SER A 270 14.12 -2.44 -7.71
CA SER A 270 14.38 -3.62 -6.89
C SER A 270 15.77 -4.20 -7.16
N VAL A 271 16.17 -4.29 -8.42
CA VAL A 271 17.52 -4.73 -8.82
C VAL A 271 18.59 -3.81 -8.21
N LEU A 272 18.40 -2.49 -8.27
CA LEU A 272 19.36 -1.55 -7.68
C LEU A 272 19.39 -1.63 -6.15
N ALA A 273 18.23 -1.80 -5.52
CA ALA A 273 18.12 -1.95 -4.08
C ALA A 273 18.83 -3.21 -3.56
N ASP A 274 18.74 -4.34 -4.27
CA ASP A 274 19.51 -5.54 -3.95
C ASP A 274 21.02 -5.31 -4.05
N ARG A 275 21.47 -4.55 -5.06
CA ARG A 275 22.90 -4.21 -5.21
C ARG A 275 23.39 -3.29 -4.10
N LEU A 276 22.57 -2.35 -3.61
CA LEU A 276 22.88 -1.53 -2.44
C LEU A 276 23.10 -2.41 -1.20
N VAL A 277 22.20 -3.36 -0.96
CA VAL A 277 22.32 -4.30 0.16
C VAL A 277 23.59 -5.15 0.04
N ALA A 278 23.92 -5.61 -1.17
CA ALA A 278 25.17 -6.35 -1.43
C ALA A 278 26.45 -5.51 -1.21
N LYS A 279 26.33 -4.18 -1.13
CA LYS A 279 27.43 -3.26 -0.78
C LYS A 279 27.48 -2.89 0.71
N GLY A 280 26.64 -3.51 1.54
CA GLY A 280 26.61 -3.27 2.98
C GLY A 280 25.61 -2.19 3.43
N VAL A 281 24.88 -1.57 2.50
CA VAL A 281 23.86 -0.56 2.84
C VAL A 281 22.57 -1.25 3.30
N HIS A 282 22.05 -0.87 4.46
CA HIS A 282 20.74 -1.35 4.91
C HIS A 282 19.64 -0.60 4.16
N VAL A 283 18.87 -1.30 3.33
CA VAL A 283 17.76 -0.69 2.59
C VAL A 283 16.43 -1.10 3.23
N VAL A 284 15.65 -0.12 3.69
CA VAL A 284 14.35 -0.32 4.35
C VAL A 284 13.26 0.32 3.50
N VAL A 285 12.24 -0.46 3.14
CA VAL A 285 11.25 -0.04 2.13
C VAL A 285 9.82 -0.33 2.60
N ALA A 286 8.93 0.64 2.42
CA ALA A 286 7.50 0.46 2.65
C ALA A 286 6.88 -0.50 1.61
N VAL A 287 6.06 -1.47 2.05
CA VAL A 287 5.48 -2.48 1.15
C VAL A 287 4.34 -1.96 0.26
N GLY A 288 3.75 -0.79 0.56
CA GLY A 288 2.65 -0.17 -0.18
C GLY A 288 1.31 -0.19 0.58
N ASN A 289 0.30 0.56 0.10
CA ASN A 289 -0.96 0.80 0.81
C ASN A 289 -2.25 0.32 0.09
N ILE A 290 -2.19 -0.72 -0.76
CA ILE A 290 -3.36 -1.24 -1.49
C ILE A 290 -3.78 -2.67 -1.10
N GLY A 291 -3.61 -3.04 0.17
CA GLY A 291 -3.90 -4.39 0.69
C GLY A 291 -5.32 -4.90 0.49
N THR A 292 -6.32 -4.01 0.49
CA THR A 292 -7.72 -4.36 0.22
C THR A 292 -7.94 -4.80 -1.22
N SER A 293 -7.01 -4.47 -2.12
CA SER A 293 -7.01 -4.87 -3.52
C SER A 293 -6.44 -6.28 -3.76
N GLY A 294 -6.05 -7.04 -2.73
CA GLY A 294 -5.64 -8.45 -2.85
C GLY A 294 -4.12 -8.70 -2.84
N ILE A 295 -3.71 -9.94 -3.17
CA ILE A 295 -2.30 -10.37 -3.20
C ILE A 295 -1.53 -9.91 -4.45
N MET A 296 -0.20 -10.12 -4.47
CA MET A 296 0.73 -9.85 -5.59
C MET A 296 0.84 -8.37 -5.98
N LEU A 297 0.60 -7.48 -5.02
CA LEU A 297 0.58 -6.03 -5.22
C LEU A 297 1.65 -5.32 -4.38
N THR A 298 2.72 -6.02 -4.01
CA THR A 298 3.84 -5.41 -3.30
C THR A 298 4.52 -4.33 -4.16
N ALA A 299 4.88 -3.20 -3.55
CA ALA A 299 5.58 -2.12 -4.22
C ALA A 299 7.05 -2.46 -4.50
N ALA A 300 7.57 -2.14 -5.68
CA ALA A 300 9.00 -2.02 -5.92
C ALA A 300 9.49 -0.65 -5.39
N PRO A 301 10.62 -0.57 -4.66
CA PRO A 301 11.66 -1.60 -4.51
C PRO A 301 11.48 -2.59 -3.35
N ALA A 302 10.33 -2.61 -2.66
CA ALA A 302 10.12 -3.52 -1.52
C ALA A 302 10.07 -5.00 -1.94
N THR A 303 9.86 -5.28 -3.22
CA THR A 303 9.93 -6.61 -3.85
C THR A 303 11.35 -7.19 -3.93
N ALA A 304 12.40 -6.35 -3.86
CA ALA A 304 13.80 -6.80 -3.87
C ALA A 304 14.08 -7.88 -2.81
N HIS A 305 15.00 -8.79 -3.07
CA HIS A 305 15.17 -10.00 -2.24
C HIS A 305 15.76 -9.70 -0.86
N ASN A 306 16.73 -8.78 -0.79
CA ASN A 306 17.60 -8.58 0.37
C ASN A 306 17.28 -7.32 1.19
N VAL A 307 16.43 -6.42 0.68
CA VAL A 307 15.93 -5.25 1.44
C VAL A 307 15.10 -5.70 2.64
N ILE A 308 14.82 -4.80 3.59
CA ILE A 308 13.83 -5.02 4.65
C ILE A 308 12.50 -4.41 4.20
N SER A 309 11.55 -5.26 3.79
CA SER A 309 10.20 -4.83 3.36
C SER A 309 9.24 -4.73 4.54
N VAL A 310 8.63 -3.56 4.73
CA VAL A 310 7.90 -3.21 5.96
C VAL A 310 6.42 -2.97 5.68
N GLY A 311 5.57 -3.78 6.31
CA GLY A 311 4.13 -3.55 6.39
C GLY A 311 3.71 -2.76 7.64
N SER A 312 2.43 -2.40 7.70
CA SER A 312 1.91 -1.54 8.77
C SER A 312 0.99 -2.28 9.73
N GLN A 313 1.09 -1.93 11.00
CA GLN A 313 0.11 -2.27 12.01
C GLN A 313 -0.41 -1.03 12.74
N PHE A 314 -1.55 -1.19 13.39
CA PHE A 314 -2.03 -0.23 14.36
C PHE A 314 -1.15 -0.25 15.62
N GLY A 315 -0.76 0.94 16.08
CA GLY A 315 -0.19 1.11 17.41
C GLY A 315 -1.19 0.72 18.50
N ASP A 316 -0.72 0.58 19.74
CA ASP A 316 -1.57 0.34 20.91
C ASP A 316 -2.21 1.61 21.47
N HIS A 317 -1.79 2.78 20.99
CA HIS A 317 -2.35 4.08 21.33
C HIS A 317 -2.59 4.90 20.06
N VAL A 318 -3.58 5.80 20.13
CA VAL A 318 -3.82 6.84 19.13
C VAL A 318 -3.80 8.22 19.80
N PRO A 319 -3.33 9.24 19.09
CA PRO A 319 -3.36 10.63 19.60
C PRO A 319 -4.77 11.21 19.77
N GLY A 320 -4.98 11.94 20.85
CA GLY A 320 -6.13 12.83 21.06
C GLY A 320 -5.84 13.86 22.13
N PHE A 321 -6.89 14.29 22.85
CA PHE A 321 -6.85 15.44 23.75
C PHE A 321 -7.45 15.10 25.11
N GLY A 322 -7.10 15.84 26.16
CA GLY A 322 -7.56 15.55 27.53
C GLY A 322 -9.02 15.93 27.79
N LEU A 323 -9.79 14.99 28.32
CA LEU A 323 -11.12 15.17 28.87
C LEU A 323 -11.04 14.97 30.39
N ASN A 324 -11.15 16.05 31.14
CA ASN A 324 -11.21 16.00 32.60
C ASN A 324 -12.67 15.85 33.04
N LEU A 325 -12.97 14.81 33.81
CA LEU A 325 -14.27 14.62 34.46
C LEU A 325 -14.14 14.93 35.95
N TYR A 326 -15.02 15.80 36.44
CA TYR A 326 -15.15 16.14 37.85
C TYR A 326 -16.54 15.75 38.34
N ALA A 327 -16.62 14.87 39.32
CA ALA A 327 -17.87 14.37 39.91
C ALA A 327 -17.85 14.49 41.43
N ASN A 328 -19.03 14.36 42.06
CA ASN A 328 -19.17 14.40 43.53
C ASN A 328 -18.49 15.61 44.18
N ASN A 329 -18.80 16.83 43.70
CA ASN A 329 -18.18 18.08 44.17
C ASN A 329 -16.65 18.06 44.10
N ASP A 330 -16.12 17.59 42.96
CA ASP A 330 -14.68 17.48 42.65
C ASP A 330 -13.90 16.47 43.52
N SER A 331 -14.58 15.65 44.34
CA SER A 331 -13.92 14.57 45.08
C SER A 331 -13.54 13.39 44.20
N ASP A 332 -14.28 13.18 43.10
CA ASP A 332 -13.93 12.21 42.07
C ASP A 332 -13.41 12.95 40.83
N TYR A 333 -12.19 12.61 40.43
CA TYR A 333 -11.51 13.18 39.27
C TYR A 333 -11.00 12.06 38.34
N TYR A 334 -11.28 12.19 37.06
CA TYR A 334 -10.76 11.29 36.02
C TYR A 334 -10.09 12.09 34.90
N ASP A 335 -8.84 11.76 34.59
CA ASP A 335 -8.12 12.23 33.40
C ASP A 335 -8.38 11.22 32.27
N LEU A 336 -9.38 11.52 31.45
CA LEU A 336 -9.76 10.74 30.28
C LEU A 336 -9.24 11.42 29.02
N ALA A 337 -9.49 10.83 27.86
CA ALA A 337 -9.07 11.40 26.60
C ALA A 337 -10.15 11.26 25.53
N TYR A 338 -10.16 12.21 24.60
CA TYR A 338 -11.13 12.30 23.51
C TYR A 338 -10.44 12.58 22.17
N ARG A 339 -11.12 12.25 21.08
CA ARG A 339 -10.73 12.67 19.72
C ARG A 339 -11.82 13.51 19.08
N THR A 340 -11.47 14.16 17.98
CA THR A 340 -12.41 14.90 17.14
C THR A 340 -12.24 14.45 15.70
N ALA A 341 -13.30 14.53 14.89
CA ALA A 341 -13.23 14.22 13.45
C ALA A 341 -12.36 15.19 12.64
N THR A 342 -11.82 16.24 13.28
CA THR A 342 -10.95 17.24 12.65
C THR A 342 -9.53 17.24 13.22
N SER A 343 -9.24 16.40 14.22
CA SER A 343 -8.00 16.42 14.99
C SER A 343 -7.63 17.81 15.53
N LYS A 344 -8.63 18.67 15.71
CA LYS A 344 -8.49 19.94 16.43
C LYS A 344 -9.07 19.78 17.83
N PRO A 345 -8.40 20.33 18.86
CA PRO A 345 -8.93 20.26 20.20
C PRO A 345 -10.18 21.12 20.33
N LEU A 346 -11.04 20.71 21.25
CA LEU A 346 -12.16 21.49 21.73
C LEU A 346 -11.76 22.16 23.05
N GLN A 347 -12.34 23.33 23.31
CA GLN A 347 -12.28 23.97 24.61
C GLN A 347 -13.69 24.04 25.18
N VAL A 348 -13.95 23.21 26.18
CA VAL A 348 -15.19 23.19 26.95
C VAL A 348 -14.77 23.26 28.41
N ASN A 349 -15.28 24.22 29.17
CA ASN A 349 -14.80 24.50 30.52
C ASN A 349 -15.89 24.24 31.56
N ARG A 350 -15.64 23.27 32.46
CA ARG A 350 -16.50 22.91 33.61
C ARG A 350 -17.99 22.86 33.25
N THR A 351 -18.31 22.32 32.07
CA THR A 351 -19.68 22.23 31.58
C THR A 351 -20.38 21.03 32.20
N ARG A 352 -21.62 21.23 32.66
CA ARG A 352 -22.43 20.14 33.23
C ARG A 352 -22.57 18.99 32.24
N LEU A 353 -22.29 17.77 32.70
CA LEU A 353 -22.53 16.54 31.93
C LEU A 353 -24.03 16.19 32.00
N VAL A 354 -24.63 15.89 30.85
CA VAL A 354 -26.07 15.65 30.70
C VAL A 354 -26.31 14.35 29.96
N ALA A 355 -27.26 13.56 30.43
CA ALA A 355 -27.65 12.29 29.84
C ALA A 355 -28.56 12.51 28.63
N SER A 356 -28.29 11.89 27.49
CA SER A 356 -29.29 11.74 26.43
C SER A 356 -30.30 10.62 26.73
N SER A 357 -29.82 9.54 27.34
CA SER A 357 -30.61 8.38 27.75
C SER A 357 -30.33 8.01 29.21
N ARG A 358 -31.31 7.37 29.87
CA ARG A 358 -31.16 6.78 31.21
C ARG A 358 -30.56 5.37 31.19
N SER A 359 -30.33 4.82 30.01
CA SER A 359 -29.75 3.49 29.82
C SER A 359 -28.48 3.59 28.99
N PHE A 360 -27.41 3.00 29.49
CA PHE A 360 -26.14 2.88 28.78
C PHE A 360 -26.29 1.93 27.60
N ASN A 361 -25.70 2.26 26.44
CA ASN A 361 -25.88 1.56 25.16
C ASN A 361 -27.34 1.51 24.65
N ALA A 362 -28.10 2.59 24.83
CA ALA A 362 -29.43 2.65 24.26
C ALA A 362 -29.35 2.64 22.72
N SER A 363 -29.96 1.64 22.08
CA SER A 363 -29.83 1.41 20.64
C SER A 363 -30.31 2.56 19.74
N SER A 364 -31.12 3.47 20.27
CA SER A 364 -31.65 4.65 19.58
C SER A 364 -31.33 5.96 20.33
N ASP A 365 -30.23 5.99 21.09
CA ASP A 365 -29.82 7.14 21.90
C ASP A 365 -29.67 8.40 21.05
N GLY A 366 -30.30 9.51 21.45
CA GLY A 366 -30.28 10.75 20.67
C GLY A 366 -30.81 10.66 19.23
N CYS A 367 -31.58 9.63 18.88
CA CYS A 367 -32.14 9.46 17.52
C CYS A 367 -33.50 10.11 17.30
N GLN A 368 -34.00 10.86 18.28
CA GLN A 368 -35.26 11.61 18.21
C GLN A 368 -35.05 13.01 18.82
N PRO A 369 -35.91 13.99 18.48
CA PRO A 369 -35.93 15.27 19.17
C PRO A 369 -36.12 15.11 20.68
N TYR A 370 -35.46 15.96 21.48
CA TYR A 370 -35.63 15.99 22.93
C TYR A 370 -36.83 16.87 23.31
N ASP A 371 -37.65 16.39 24.24
CA ASP A 371 -38.83 17.11 24.74
C ASP A 371 -38.50 18.35 25.60
N SER A 372 -37.24 18.48 26.03
CA SER A 372 -36.78 19.58 26.86
C SER A 372 -35.34 20.00 26.51
N PRO A 373 -34.96 21.28 26.75
CA PRO A 373 -33.59 21.73 26.58
C PRO A 373 -32.59 21.02 27.52
N LEU A 374 -31.40 20.70 27.02
CA LEU A 374 -30.35 19.97 27.74
C LEU A 374 -29.32 20.88 28.45
N HIS A 375 -28.95 22.03 27.85
CA HIS A 375 -28.09 23.07 28.45
C HIS A 375 -26.70 22.63 28.99
N GLY A 376 -26.11 21.55 28.47
CA GLY A 376 -24.80 21.06 28.89
C GLY A 376 -24.08 20.22 27.84
N ALA A 377 -23.02 19.52 28.25
CA ALA A 377 -22.31 18.55 27.42
C ALA A 377 -23.08 17.24 27.46
N VAL A 378 -23.65 16.84 26.32
CA VAL A 378 -24.57 15.71 26.25
C VAL A 378 -23.81 14.44 25.93
N LEU A 379 -23.93 13.41 26.76
CA LEU A 379 -23.38 12.08 26.51
C LEU A 379 -24.37 11.25 25.67
N VAL A 380 -23.93 10.71 24.54
CA VAL A 380 -24.74 9.93 23.59
C VAL A 380 -23.99 8.69 23.10
N HIS A 381 -24.69 7.56 22.99
CA HIS A 381 -24.17 6.33 22.36
C HIS A 381 -24.12 6.42 20.82
N ASP A 382 -23.07 5.89 20.21
CA ASP A 382 -22.95 5.72 18.76
C ASP A 382 -23.73 4.49 18.28
N GLY A 383 -24.92 4.71 17.72
CA GLY A 383 -25.82 3.64 17.28
C GLY A 383 -27.21 4.11 16.86
N GLY A 384 -27.93 3.30 16.09
CA GLY A 384 -29.36 3.50 15.74
C GLY A 384 -29.69 4.52 14.65
N CYS A 385 -28.92 5.60 14.54
CA CYS A 385 -29.11 6.66 13.55
C CYS A 385 -27.78 7.38 13.25
N SER A 386 -27.77 8.24 12.22
CA SER A 386 -26.56 8.97 11.83
C SER A 386 -26.08 9.93 12.91
N LEU A 387 -24.76 10.13 13.01
CA LEU A 387 -24.13 11.12 13.88
C LEU A 387 -24.66 12.54 13.62
N HIS A 388 -24.95 12.86 12.36
CA HIS A 388 -25.58 14.11 11.97
C HIS A 388 -26.94 14.31 12.65
N ALA A 389 -27.80 13.27 12.69
CA ALA A 389 -29.09 13.35 13.35
C ALA A 389 -28.94 13.60 14.86
N LYS A 390 -28.04 12.86 15.52
CA LYS A 390 -27.74 13.03 16.96
C LYS A 390 -27.27 14.46 17.26
N ALA A 391 -26.33 14.98 16.48
CA ALA A 391 -25.81 16.34 16.61
C ALA A 391 -26.90 17.39 16.36
N LEU A 392 -27.72 17.22 15.34
CA LEU A 392 -28.83 18.11 15.02
C LEU A 392 -29.86 18.19 16.16
N TYR A 393 -30.28 17.04 16.70
CA TYR A 393 -31.26 17.02 17.79
C TYR A 393 -30.69 17.59 19.09
N ALA A 394 -29.43 17.29 19.42
CA ALA A 394 -28.75 17.88 20.58
C ALA A 394 -28.62 19.41 20.41
N SER A 395 -28.29 19.90 19.22
CA SER A 395 -28.16 21.33 18.94
C SER A 395 -29.50 22.05 19.09
N ARG A 396 -30.59 21.46 18.57
CA ARG A 396 -31.95 22.01 18.72
C ARG A 396 -32.42 22.02 20.17
N ALA A 397 -31.89 21.13 21.00
CA ALA A 397 -32.15 21.08 22.43
C ALA A 397 -31.17 21.94 23.26
N ASN A 398 -30.45 22.89 22.65
CA ASN A 398 -29.50 23.79 23.32
C ASN A 398 -28.37 23.06 24.07
N ALA A 399 -27.89 21.93 23.56
CA ALA A 399 -26.64 21.33 24.04
C ALA A 399 -25.46 22.31 23.83
N SER A 400 -24.49 22.30 24.74
CA SER A 400 -23.26 23.09 24.64
C SER A 400 -22.12 22.31 23.97
N ALA A 401 -22.14 20.99 24.08
CA ALA A 401 -21.24 20.07 23.42
C ALA A 401 -21.91 18.70 23.32
N LEU A 402 -21.38 17.84 22.45
CA LEU A 402 -21.79 16.45 22.32
C LEU A 402 -20.57 15.56 22.60
N ILE A 403 -20.71 14.62 23.52
CA ILE A 403 -19.71 13.58 23.80
C ILE A 403 -20.30 12.25 23.35
N ILE A 404 -19.68 11.65 22.35
CA ILE A 404 -20.14 10.41 21.74
C ILE A 404 -19.24 9.27 22.22
N TYR A 405 -19.84 8.28 22.87
CA TYR A 405 -19.16 7.01 23.18
C TYR A 405 -19.68 5.93 22.24
N THR A 406 -18.80 5.02 21.86
CA THR A 406 -18.97 4.18 20.67
C THR A 406 -18.51 2.78 20.94
N ASP A 407 -19.18 1.83 20.27
CA ASP A 407 -18.90 0.40 20.36
C ASP A 407 -17.70 -0.01 19.49
N THR A 408 -17.34 0.84 18.51
CA THR A 408 -16.10 0.71 17.73
C THR A 408 -14.96 1.44 18.44
N THR A 409 -13.70 1.12 18.14
CA THR A 409 -12.61 1.47 19.04
C THR A 409 -11.63 2.45 18.37
N GLY A 410 -11.07 3.40 19.13
CA GLY A 410 -10.14 4.42 18.60
C GLY A 410 -10.81 5.64 17.95
N THR A 411 -12.07 5.90 18.28
CA THR A 411 -12.97 6.73 17.49
C THR A 411 -12.65 8.21 17.40
N ALA A 412 -12.43 8.64 16.16
CA ALA A 412 -13.24 9.69 15.57
C ALA A 412 -13.95 9.07 14.35
N THR A 413 -15.25 9.31 14.17
CA THR A 413 -15.98 8.85 12.98
C THR A 413 -16.60 10.05 12.27
N THR A 414 -16.30 10.18 10.97
CA THR A 414 -16.81 11.12 9.95
C THR A 414 -17.01 12.61 10.33
N LYS A 415 -16.52 13.51 9.48
CA LYS A 415 -16.89 14.94 9.55
C LYS A 415 -18.41 15.10 9.35
N THR A 416 -19.11 15.60 10.35
CA THR A 416 -20.45 16.13 10.17
C THR A 416 -20.33 17.55 9.61
N ALA A 417 -20.46 17.71 8.29
CA ALA A 417 -20.24 18.98 7.59
C ALA A 417 -21.14 20.15 8.05
N ASP A 418 -22.19 19.87 8.82
CA ASP A 418 -23.24 20.83 9.18
C ASP A 418 -23.56 20.90 10.69
N ALA A 419 -22.74 20.30 11.57
CA ALA A 419 -23.00 20.36 13.02
C ALA A 419 -22.39 21.62 13.65
N SER A 420 -23.22 22.49 14.23
CA SER A 420 -22.80 23.71 14.95
C SER A 420 -22.33 23.47 16.39
N LEU A 421 -22.12 22.22 16.80
CA LEU A 421 -21.74 21.84 18.16
C LEU A 421 -20.30 21.32 18.22
N PRO A 422 -19.55 21.59 19.31
CA PRO A 422 -18.35 20.83 19.65
C PRO A 422 -18.71 19.34 19.83
N ILE A 423 -18.07 18.45 19.05
CA ILE A 423 -18.27 16.99 19.13
C ILE A 423 -16.97 16.30 19.53
N ALA A 424 -16.98 15.66 20.69
CA ALA A 424 -15.90 14.82 21.20
C ALA A 424 -16.29 13.34 21.11
N PHE A 425 -15.34 12.50 20.74
CA PHE A 425 -15.49 11.05 20.72
C PHE A 425 -14.63 10.43 21.81
N VAL A 426 -15.18 9.46 22.53
CA VAL A 426 -14.49 8.73 23.61
C VAL A 426 -14.69 7.23 23.44
N ASN A 427 -13.76 6.44 23.96
CA ASN A 427 -13.89 4.98 23.93
C ASN A 427 -15.10 4.52 24.76
N HIS A 428 -15.64 3.33 24.45
CA HIS A 428 -16.76 2.72 25.17
C HIS A 428 -16.59 2.72 26.71
N GLY A 429 -15.40 2.32 27.18
CA GLY A 429 -15.07 2.28 28.61
C GLY A 429 -15.06 3.66 29.27
N ASP A 430 -14.50 4.66 28.60
CA ASP A 430 -14.52 6.04 29.07
C ASP A 430 -15.95 6.61 29.07
N GLY A 431 -16.74 6.24 28.06
CA GLY A 431 -18.18 6.48 28.00
C GLY A 431 -18.94 5.90 29.19
N LYS A 432 -18.55 4.71 29.67
CA LYS A 432 -19.13 4.10 30.87
C LYS A 432 -18.79 4.89 32.13
N ILE A 433 -17.55 5.36 32.28
CA ILE A 433 -17.14 6.22 33.40
C ILE A 433 -17.96 7.51 33.41
N LEU A 434 -18.10 8.16 32.25
CA LEU A 434 -18.93 9.36 32.07
C LEU A 434 -20.41 9.08 32.39
N PHE A 435 -20.93 7.94 31.93
CA PHE A 435 -22.32 7.56 32.16
C PHE A 435 -22.61 7.33 33.65
N ASP A 436 -21.71 6.66 34.38
CA ASP A 436 -21.88 6.43 35.81
C ASP A 436 -21.87 7.74 36.62
N ALA A 437 -21.08 8.71 36.19
CA ALA A 437 -21.00 10.03 36.81
C ALA A 437 -22.29 10.87 36.65
N LEU A 438 -23.17 10.53 35.69
CA LEU A 438 -24.46 11.22 35.50
C LEU A 438 -25.40 11.11 36.71
N ASN A 439 -25.19 10.13 37.59
CA ASN A 439 -25.93 9.99 38.85
C ASN A 439 -25.54 11.02 39.92
N THR A 440 -24.54 11.86 39.64
CA THR A 440 -23.99 12.87 40.54
C THR A 440 -24.07 14.27 39.89
N THR A 441 -23.64 15.30 40.62
CA THR A 441 -23.32 16.58 39.98
C THR A 441 -21.96 16.47 39.30
N ALA A 442 -21.96 16.15 38.00
CA ALA A 442 -20.75 16.01 37.20
C ALA A 442 -20.56 17.17 36.20
N THR A 443 -19.32 17.59 36.03
CA THR A 443 -18.88 18.53 35.00
C THR A 443 -17.72 17.96 34.22
N VAL A 444 -17.63 18.32 32.94
CA VAL A 444 -16.54 17.94 32.05
C VAL A 444 -15.80 19.16 31.55
N GLU A 445 -14.50 18.98 31.34
CA GLU A 445 -13.63 19.95 30.70
C GLU A 445 -12.92 19.26 29.54
N LEU A 446 -13.14 19.77 28.32
CA LEU A 446 -12.37 19.38 27.15
C LEU A 446 -11.20 20.35 27.03
N THR A 447 -10.01 19.81 27.20
CA THR A 447 -8.76 20.58 27.16
C THR A 447 -8.13 20.50 25.79
N THR A 448 -7.14 21.36 25.59
CA THR A 448 -6.26 21.32 24.44
C THR A 448 -5.01 20.49 24.68
N SER A 449 -4.87 19.86 25.85
CA SER A 449 -3.65 19.13 26.16
C SER A 449 -3.63 17.80 25.41
N LEU A 450 -2.53 17.47 24.72
CA LEU A 450 -2.42 16.19 24.02
C LEU A 450 -2.44 15.04 25.04
N ARG A 451 -3.16 13.97 24.69
CA ARG A 451 -3.25 12.73 25.45
C ARG A 451 -3.17 11.53 24.53
N ALA A 452 -2.58 10.46 25.03
CA ALA A 452 -2.61 9.18 24.36
C ALA A 452 -3.90 8.44 24.76
N LEU A 453 -4.70 8.10 23.76
CA LEU A 453 -5.84 7.23 23.95
C LEU A 453 -5.38 5.81 23.70
N LYS A 454 -5.50 4.95 24.72
CA LYS A 454 -5.30 3.52 24.53
C LYS A 454 -6.31 3.01 23.51
N ARG A 455 -5.83 2.33 22.47
CA ARG A 455 -6.66 1.57 21.55
C ARG A 455 -7.10 0.31 22.30
N THR A 456 -8.40 0.05 22.35
CA THR A 456 -8.92 -1.02 23.23
C THR A 456 -8.46 -2.41 22.78
N ASP A 457 -8.54 -3.37 23.70
CA ASP A 457 -8.10 -4.74 23.47
C ASP A 457 -8.90 -5.39 22.32
N GLY A 458 -8.19 -5.83 21.28
CA GLY A 458 -8.78 -6.35 20.06
C GLY A 458 -8.14 -5.74 18.83
N GLU A 459 -7.97 -4.42 18.79
CA GLU A 459 -7.57 -3.67 17.59
C GLU A 459 -6.11 -3.19 17.61
N ALA A 460 -5.52 -3.11 18.81
CA ALA A 460 -4.10 -2.84 19.02
C ALA A 460 -3.26 -4.03 18.51
N GLY A 461 -2.26 -3.75 17.67
CA GLY A 461 -1.42 -4.80 17.07
C GLY A 461 -2.12 -5.59 15.96
N TRP A 462 -3.20 -5.10 15.37
CA TRP A 462 -3.70 -5.64 14.11
C TRP A 462 -2.89 -5.13 12.93
N VAL A 463 -2.68 -6.00 11.96
CA VAL A 463 -2.18 -5.62 10.64
C VAL A 463 -3.17 -4.63 10.02
N ALA A 464 -2.68 -3.46 9.59
CA ALA A 464 -3.51 -2.44 8.97
C ALA A 464 -4.09 -2.95 7.65
N GLY A 465 -5.40 -2.79 7.43
CA GLY A 465 -6.08 -3.35 6.25
C GLY A 465 -5.53 -2.85 4.91
N PHE A 466 -4.98 -1.63 4.88
CA PHE A 466 -4.35 -1.06 3.70
C PHE A 466 -2.98 -1.66 3.39
N THR A 467 -2.31 -2.37 4.31
CA THR A 467 -0.94 -2.87 4.05
C THR A 467 -0.95 -3.79 2.83
N SER A 468 -0.12 -3.49 1.82
CA SER A 468 -0.07 -4.32 0.62
C SER A 468 0.41 -5.71 0.96
N LEU A 469 -0.13 -6.70 0.26
CA LEU A 469 0.03 -8.10 0.56
C LEU A 469 0.94 -8.74 -0.48
N GLY A 470 1.84 -9.59 0.00
CA GLY A 470 2.58 -10.49 -0.88
C GLY A 470 1.74 -11.68 -1.33
N PRO A 471 2.39 -12.70 -1.92
CA PRO A 471 3.82 -12.71 -2.23
C PRO A 471 4.14 -11.78 -3.41
N THR A 472 5.39 -11.75 -3.86
CA THR A 472 5.69 -11.25 -5.22
C THR A 472 5.11 -12.21 -6.28
N ASN A 473 5.14 -11.83 -7.57
CA ASN A 473 4.75 -12.73 -8.65
C ASN A 473 5.64 -13.98 -8.67
N GLU A 474 6.91 -13.87 -8.24
CA GLU A 474 7.86 -14.98 -8.13
C GLU A 474 7.70 -15.81 -6.84
N LEU A 475 6.59 -15.64 -6.11
CA LEU A 475 6.30 -16.31 -4.84
C LEU A 475 7.31 -16.02 -3.70
N GLU A 476 7.94 -14.85 -3.70
CA GLU A 476 8.74 -14.40 -2.57
C GLU A 476 7.87 -13.81 -1.45
N LEU A 477 8.16 -14.17 -0.19
CA LEU A 477 7.43 -13.66 0.96
C LEU A 477 7.66 -12.16 1.16
N LYS A 478 6.55 -11.40 1.11
CA LYS A 478 6.42 -9.97 1.46
C LYS A 478 5.06 -9.71 2.16
N PRO A 479 4.94 -8.67 3.02
CA PRO A 479 6.04 -7.94 3.66
C PRO A 479 6.90 -8.89 4.49
N GLU A 480 8.09 -8.46 4.89
CA GLU A 480 9.01 -9.31 5.67
C GLU A 480 8.84 -9.08 7.17
N ILE A 481 8.45 -7.87 7.56
CA ILE A 481 8.18 -7.51 8.95
C ILE A 481 7.09 -6.43 8.97
N ILE A 482 6.44 -6.23 10.11
CA ILE A 482 5.51 -5.12 10.33
C ILE A 482 5.93 -4.26 11.51
N ALA A 483 5.62 -2.97 11.42
CA ALA A 483 5.89 -1.98 12.45
C ALA A 483 4.72 -1.00 12.60
N PRO A 484 4.63 -0.25 13.71
CA PRO A 484 3.62 0.80 13.86
C PRO A 484 3.63 1.76 12.66
N GLY A 485 2.47 1.98 12.05
CA GLY A 485 2.35 2.86 10.88
C GLY A 485 1.00 3.53 10.71
N SER A 486 0.04 3.27 11.60
CA SER A 486 -1.29 3.88 11.55
C SER A 486 -1.47 4.91 12.66
N ASN A 487 -1.95 6.10 12.28
CA ASN A 487 -2.18 7.25 13.16
C ASN A 487 -0.94 7.63 13.98
N LEU A 488 0.23 7.55 13.37
CA LEU A 488 1.47 7.96 14.01
C LEU A 488 1.53 9.49 14.11
N PHE A 489 2.16 9.98 15.16
CA PHE A 489 2.47 11.39 15.36
C PHE A 489 3.90 11.67 14.90
N SER A 490 4.09 12.71 14.09
CA SER A 490 5.42 13.15 13.66
C SER A 490 5.42 14.60 13.21
N THR A 491 6.58 15.09 12.78
CA THR A 491 6.80 16.43 12.25
C THR A 491 6.09 16.64 10.91
N LEU A 492 5.54 17.82 10.70
CA LEU A 492 5.11 18.35 9.40
C LEU A 492 5.89 19.64 9.11
N PRO A 493 5.90 20.14 7.87
CA PRO A 493 6.44 21.46 7.59
C PRO A 493 5.84 22.52 8.53
N LEU A 494 6.63 23.48 8.96
CA LEU A 494 6.20 24.50 9.94
C LEU A 494 4.99 25.29 9.43
N ARG A 495 4.96 25.53 8.12
CA ARG A 495 3.85 26.15 7.37
C ARG A 495 2.56 25.34 7.36
N GLN A 496 2.59 24.08 7.80
CA GLN A 496 1.42 23.21 8.00
C GLN A 496 1.07 23.00 9.47
N GLY A 497 1.72 23.71 10.41
CA GLY A 497 1.48 23.57 11.86
C GLY A 497 2.57 22.80 12.61
N GLY A 498 3.59 22.28 11.91
CA GLY A 498 4.78 21.66 12.50
C GLY A 498 4.61 20.21 12.94
N TYR A 499 3.39 19.75 13.24
CA TYR A 499 3.12 18.39 13.70
C TYR A 499 1.79 17.88 13.16
N GLY A 500 1.63 16.57 13.04
CA GLY A 500 0.37 15.97 12.60
C GLY A 500 0.30 14.47 12.74
N LEU A 501 -0.78 13.90 12.20
CA LEU A 501 -1.01 12.46 12.08
C LEU A 501 -0.99 12.01 10.63
N MET A 502 -0.36 10.85 10.41
CA MET A 502 -0.39 10.15 9.13
C MET A 502 -0.47 8.64 9.36
N SER A 503 -1.05 7.95 8.39
CA SER A 503 -1.17 6.50 8.33
C SER A 503 -0.58 5.99 7.01
N GLY A 504 0.18 4.91 7.08
CA GLY A 504 0.74 4.25 5.89
C GLY A 504 1.93 3.37 6.24
N THR A 505 2.23 2.44 5.35
CA THR A 505 3.50 1.67 5.41
C THR A 505 4.72 2.58 5.27
N SER A 506 4.54 3.76 4.65
CA SER A 506 5.49 4.88 4.61
C SER A 506 5.89 5.43 5.98
N MET A 507 5.10 5.19 7.03
CA MET A 507 5.41 5.54 8.42
C MET A 507 6.02 4.36 9.19
N SER A 508 5.68 3.13 8.82
CA SER A 508 6.31 1.91 9.38
C SER A 508 7.76 1.75 8.94
N SER A 509 8.07 2.01 7.67
CA SER A 509 9.43 1.94 7.12
C SER A 509 10.45 2.78 7.91
N PRO A 510 10.22 4.08 8.17
CA PRO A 510 11.16 4.90 8.95
C PRO A 510 11.28 4.47 10.41
N TYR A 511 10.23 3.86 10.99
CA TYR A 511 10.33 3.27 12.33
C TYR A 511 11.37 2.14 12.33
N VAL A 512 11.33 1.26 11.32
CA VAL A 512 12.29 0.16 11.16
C VAL A 512 13.68 0.70 10.82
N ALA A 513 13.80 1.72 9.95
CA ALA A 513 15.08 2.35 9.64
C ALA A 513 15.75 2.95 10.88
N GLY A 514 14.99 3.67 11.73
CA GLY A 514 15.49 4.14 13.01
C GLY A 514 15.88 2.98 13.95
N THR A 515 15.13 1.88 13.94
CA THR A 515 15.45 0.69 14.74
C THR A 515 16.77 0.05 14.30
N VAL A 516 16.99 -0.08 12.99
CA VAL A 516 18.28 -0.52 12.42
C VAL A 516 19.39 0.42 12.85
N ALA A 517 19.19 1.75 12.79
CA ALA A 517 20.19 2.72 13.23
C ALA A 517 20.59 2.54 14.69
N ARG A 518 19.64 2.22 15.58
CA ARG A 518 19.96 1.92 16.98
C ARG A 518 20.83 0.67 17.11
N MET A 519 20.56 -0.38 16.33
CA MET A 519 21.37 -1.61 16.32
C MET A 519 22.82 -1.36 15.85
N LEU A 520 23.05 -0.35 15.01
CA LEU A 520 24.37 0.03 14.48
C LEU A 520 25.13 1.03 15.39
N THR A 521 24.55 1.47 16.52
CA THR A 521 25.15 2.50 17.40
C THR A 521 26.57 2.13 17.87
N GLY A 522 27.45 3.14 17.92
CA GLY A 522 28.84 2.99 18.36
C GLY A 522 29.79 2.54 17.25
N GLY A 523 29.40 2.73 15.99
CA GLY A 523 30.20 2.32 14.82
C GLY A 523 30.16 0.81 14.56
N ARG A 524 29.10 0.13 15.02
CA ARG A 524 28.89 -1.29 14.70
C ARG A 524 28.37 -1.39 13.28
N GLU A 525 29.26 -1.60 12.34
CA GLU A 525 28.87 -1.97 10.98
C GLU A 525 28.53 -3.47 10.99
N VAL A 526 27.22 -3.75 11.10
CA VAL A 526 26.71 -5.13 11.05
C VAL A 526 26.14 -5.35 9.66
N GLU A 527 26.56 -6.44 9.03
CA GLU A 527 26.10 -6.87 7.71
C GLU A 527 24.56 -6.84 7.59
N PRO A 528 23.98 -6.29 6.50
CA PRO A 528 22.54 -6.22 6.30
C PRO A 528 21.77 -7.52 6.53
N ALA A 529 22.31 -8.64 6.04
CA ALA A 529 21.69 -9.95 6.24
C ALA A 529 21.60 -10.34 7.73
N VAL A 530 22.60 -9.98 8.55
CA VAL A 530 22.62 -10.30 9.99
C VAL A 530 21.60 -9.47 10.75
N VAL A 531 21.46 -8.18 10.41
CA VAL A 531 20.44 -7.32 11.00
C VAL A 531 19.04 -7.78 10.60
N LYS A 532 18.83 -8.09 9.31
CA LYS A 532 17.57 -8.61 8.79
C LYS A 532 17.18 -9.93 9.46
N ASP A 533 18.09 -10.91 9.53
CA ASP A 533 17.89 -12.17 10.25
C ASP A 533 17.45 -11.89 11.70
N SER A 534 18.19 -11.05 12.43
CA SER A 534 17.91 -10.75 13.83
C SER A 534 16.54 -10.08 14.03
N LEU A 535 16.22 -9.07 13.22
CA LEU A 535 14.93 -8.37 13.31
C LEU A 535 13.75 -9.31 13.03
N MET A 536 13.87 -10.15 12.00
CA MET A 536 12.80 -11.08 11.62
C MET A 536 12.71 -12.25 12.61
N ASN A 537 13.83 -12.84 13.04
CA ASN A 537 13.83 -13.99 13.95
C ASN A 537 13.15 -13.67 15.29
N PHE A 538 13.26 -12.44 15.77
CA PHE A 538 12.74 -12.02 17.07
C PHE A 538 11.49 -11.14 16.96
N ALA A 539 10.94 -10.98 15.76
CA ALA A 539 9.62 -10.40 15.57
C ALA A 539 8.54 -11.26 16.25
N LYS A 540 7.43 -10.63 16.63
CA LYS A 540 6.31 -11.27 17.31
C LYS A 540 5.15 -11.43 16.32
N PRO A 541 4.82 -12.65 15.86
CA PRO A 541 3.63 -12.88 15.06
C PRO A 541 2.36 -12.45 15.79
N ASN A 542 1.51 -11.68 15.11
CA ASN A 542 0.18 -11.31 15.56
C ASN A 542 -0.79 -12.49 15.46
N LYS A 543 -1.83 -12.44 16.30
CA LYS A 543 -2.98 -13.32 16.19
C LYS A 543 -3.86 -12.87 15.04
N ALA A 544 -4.51 -13.83 14.38
CA ALA A 544 -5.44 -13.50 13.30
C ALA A 544 -6.62 -12.66 13.82
N PRO A 545 -7.00 -11.57 13.12
CA PRO A 545 -8.16 -10.75 13.48
C PRO A 545 -9.49 -11.52 13.32
N VAL A 546 -9.52 -12.57 12.48
CA VAL A 546 -10.70 -13.43 12.28
C VAL A 546 -10.69 -14.58 13.29
N ALA A 547 -11.03 -14.29 14.54
CA ALA A 547 -11.27 -15.32 15.54
C ALA A 547 -12.75 -15.71 15.57
N THR A 548 -13.11 -16.82 14.92
CA THR A 548 -14.24 -17.64 15.42
C THR A 548 -13.95 -19.15 15.46
N THR A 549 -12.86 -19.66 14.87
CA THR A 549 -12.55 -21.12 14.90
C THR A 549 -11.08 -21.55 14.89
N ALA A 550 -10.09 -20.67 14.69
CA ALA A 550 -8.72 -21.12 14.40
C ALA A 550 -7.77 -21.05 15.61
N SER A 551 -7.18 -22.18 16.00
CA SER A 551 -6.05 -22.30 16.91
C SER A 551 -4.70 -21.93 16.25
N THR A 552 -4.70 -21.15 15.15
CA THR A 552 -3.55 -20.89 14.27
C THR A 552 -3.24 -19.39 14.17
N GLY A 553 -2.00 -19.02 13.82
CA GLY A 553 -1.56 -17.63 13.69
C GLY A 553 -2.08 -16.90 12.43
N ASP A 554 -1.91 -15.58 12.35
CA ASP A 554 -2.22 -14.81 11.12
C ASP A 554 -1.21 -15.13 10.00
N SER A 555 -1.64 -15.00 8.75
CA SER A 555 -0.85 -15.40 7.58
C SER A 555 0.43 -14.56 7.44
N PRO A 556 1.61 -15.16 7.19
CA PRO A 556 2.83 -14.42 6.86
C PRO A 556 2.67 -13.46 5.67
N LEU A 557 1.75 -13.71 4.73
CA LEU A 557 1.49 -12.80 3.61
C LEU A 557 0.97 -11.42 4.03
N ARG A 558 0.48 -11.28 5.27
CA ARG A 558 0.03 -10.00 5.83
C ARG A 558 1.05 -9.35 6.74
N GLN A 559 1.82 -10.15 7.47
CA GLN A 559 2.64 -9.66 8.58
C GLN A 559 4.13 -10.01 8.48
N GLY A 560 4.54 -10.82 7.51
CA GLY A 560 5.86 -11.40 7.44
C GLY A 560 6.20 -12.18 8.70
N ALA A 561 7.37 -11.88 9.27
CA ALA A 561 7.82 -12.43 10.55
C ALA A 561 7.00 -11.94 11.76
N GLY A 562 6.18 -10.90 11.59
CA GLY A 562 5.37 -10.30 12.63
C GLY A 562 5.87 -8.93 13.05
N VAL A 563 5.46 -8.48 14.23
CA VAL A 563 5.76 -7.16 14.79
C VAL A 563 7.21 -7.07 15.21
N ILE A 564 7.91 -6.05 14.71
CA ILE A 564 9.27 -5.76 15.12
C ILE A 564 9.41 -5.67 16.65
N ASN A 565 10.46 -6.29 17.18
CA ASN A 565 10.80 -6.25 18.60
C ASN A 565 12.30 -6.00 18.78
N TYR A 566 12.65 -4.71 18.86
CA TYR A 566 14.04 -4.25 18.97
C TYR A 566 14.76 -4.83 20.19
N GLU A 567 14.16 -4.78 21.37
CA GLU A 567 14.79 -5.23 22.62
C GLU A 567 15.15 -6.70 22.56
N ARG A 568 14.25 -7.52 22.00
CA ARG A 568 14.54 -8.94 21.77
C ARG A 568 15.63 -9.11 20.72
N ALA A 569 15.52 -8.45 19.57
CA ALA A 569 16.54 -8.58 18.52
C ALA A 569 17.95 -8.22 19.01
N LEU A 570 18.08 -7.22 19.90
CA LEU A 570 19.37 -6.80 20.46
C LEU A 570 19.91 -7.73 21.55
N ALA A 571 19.03 -8.27 22.40
CA ALA A 571 19.43 -9.11 23.54
C ALA A 571 19.89 -10.53 23.13
N GLN A 572 19.58 -10.90 21.88
CA GLN A 572 19.93 -12.11 21.11
C GLN A 572 21.39 -12.52 20.95
N PRO A 573 21.98 -13.49 21.68
CA PRO A 573 23.30 -13.99 21.28
C PRO A 573 23.23 -15.05 20.16
N PHE A 574 22.11 -15.18 19.44
CA PHE A 574 21.96 -16.13 18.35
C PHE A 574 21.05 -15.60 17.23
N ARG A 575 21.16 -16.21 16.05
CA ARG A 575 20.31 -15.93 14.89
C ARG A 575 20.10 -17.17 14.03
N ILE A 576 19.09 -17.14 13.17
CA ILE A 576 18.72 -18.19 12.23
C ILE A 576 18.66 -17.59 10.82
N SER A 577 19.31 -18.26 9.87
CA SER A 577 19.43 -17.82 8.47
C SER A 577 19.10 -18.95 7.50
N PRO A 578 18.42 -18.69 6.37
CA PRO A 578 17.80 -17.41 6.00
C PRO A 578 16.65 -17.00 6.94
N ALA A 579 16.37 -15.70 6.99
CA ALA A 579 15.31 -15.10 7.81
C ALA A 579 13.88 -15.52 7.44
N LYS A 580 13.67 -16.08 6.25
CA LYS A 580 12.38 -16.53 5.68
C LYS A 580 12.59 -17.68 4.71
N LEU A 581 11.55 -18.45 4.43
CA LEU A 581 11.56 -19.52 3.42
C LEU A 581 10.39 -19.36 2.44
N SER A 582 10.66 -19.46 1.14
CA SER A 582 9.64 -19.60 0.10
C SER A 582 9.80 -20.98 -0.55
N PHE A 583 8.78 -21.83 -0.43
CA PHE A 583 8.79 -23.21 -0.92
C PHE A 583 8.39 -23.36 -2.39
N ASN A 584 8.06 -22.24 -3.05
CA ASN A 584 7.50 -22.17 -4.40
C ASN A 584 6.10 -22.79 -4.50
N ASP A 585 5.60 -22.95 -5.73
CA ASP A 585 4.38 -23.69 -6.04
C ASP A 585 4.60 -25.22 -5.96
N THR A 586 3.55 -26.01 -6.16
CA THR A 586 3.62 -27.48 -6.01
C THR A 586 4.34 -28.14 -7.18
N GLU A 587 4.32 -27.54 -8.36
CA GLU A 587 5.02 -28.05 -9.56
C GLU A 587 6.54 -27.92 -9.43
N HIS A 588 7.00 -26.78 -8.90
CA HIS A 588 8.41 -26.42 -8.74
C HIS A 588 8.86 -26.45 -7.27
N ILE A 589 8.18 -27.27 -6.45
CA ILE A 589 8.35 -27.26 -5.00
C ILE A 589 9.78 -27.57 -4.57
N ASN A 590 10.36 -26.69 -3.76
CA ASN A 590 11.62 -26.98 -3.05
C ASN A 590 11.31 -27.53 -1.65
N ALA A 591 10.76 -28.75 -1.59
CA ALA A 591 10.12 -29.30 -0.39
C ALA A 591 11.03 -29.44 0.85
N THR A 592 12.36 -29.37 0.66
CA THR A 592 13.34 -29.44 1.74
C THR A 592 14.27 -28.23 1.66
N GLN A 593 14.30 -27.42 2.72
CA GLN A 593 15.20 -26.26 2.80
C GLN A 593 16.04 -26.32 4.07
N THR A 594 17.22 -25.70 4.03
CA THR A 594 18.18 -25.70 5.15
C THR A 594 18.14 -24.36 5.88
N LEU A 595 18.02 -24.42 7.21
CA LEU A 595 18.26 -23.29 8.11
C LEU A 595 19.59 -23.49 8.82
N THR A 596 20.35 -22.41 8.99
CA THR A 596 21.60 -22.37 9.76
C THR A 596 21.36 -21.54 11.02
N ILE A 597 21.63 -22.13 12.17
CA ILE A 597 21.48 -21.52 13.49
C ILE A 597 22.87 -21.16 13.99
N TYR A 598 23.11 -19.88 14.23
CA TYR A 598 24.39 -19.35 14.70
C TYR A 598 24.27 -19.02 16.18
N ASN A 599 25.15 -19.57 17.02
CA ASN A 599 25.25 -19.23 18.43
C ASN A 599 26.52 -18.41 18.66
N ASN A 600 26.34 -17.10 18.85
CA ASN A 600 27.40 -16.15 19.14
C ASN A 600 27.59 -15.95 20.65
N GLY A 601 26.87 -16.71 21.48
CA GLY A 601 26.98 -16.67 22.93
C GLY A 601 28.13 -17.51 23.48
N GLU A 602 28.39 -17.34 24.78
CA GLU A 602 29.46 -18.03 25.52
C GLU A 602 29.06 -19.43 26.02
N THR A 603 27.80 -19.83 25.83
CA THR A 603 27.27 -21.12 26.31
C THR A 603 26.51 -21.84 25.22
N ASP A 604 26.44 -23.17 25.32
CA ASP A 604 25.69 -24.00 24.37
C ASP A 604 24.21 -23.59 24.35
N LEU A 605 23.71 -23.31 23.15
CA LEU A 605 22.32 -22.97 22.91
C LEU A 605 21.53 -24.24 22.65
N LYS A 606 20.56 -24.51 23.52
CA LYS A 606 19.63 -25.65 23.37
C LYS A 606 18.25 -25.14 23.01
N MET A 607 17.68 -25.71 21.96
CA MET A 607 16.39 -25.29 21.43
C MET A 607 15.57 -26.47 20.93
N HIS A 608 14.26 -26.33 21.05
CA HIS A 608 13.26 -27.24 20.52
C HIS A 608 12.55 -26.57 19.35
N LEU A 609 12.53 -27.23 18.19
CA LEU A 609 11.90 -26.70 16.98
C LEU A 609 10.43 -27.13 16.94
N VAL A 610 9.55 -26.18 16.68
CA VAL A 610 8.10 -26.38 16.62
C VAL A 610 7.53 -25.83 15.33
N HIS A 611 6.48 -26.46 14.84
CA HIS A 611 5.70 -25.93 13.72
C HIS A 611 4.57 -25.04 14.23
N GLY A 612 4.58 -23.77 13.81
CA GLY A 612 3.52 -22.79 14.04
C GLY A 612 2.65 -22.62 12.80
N PRO A 613 1.56 -23.39 12.62
CA PRO A 613 0.66 -23.21 11.49
C PRO A 613 -0.02 -21.83 11.50
N ALA A 614 -0.19 -21.26 10.31
CA ALA A 614 -0.90 -19.99 10.10
C ALA A 614 -2.03 -20.14 9.07
N LEU A 615 -2.89 -19.13 8.98
CA LEU A 615 -4.00 -19.10 8.03
C LEU A 615 -3.51 -19.23 6.58
N THR A 616 -4.08 -20.20 5.87
CA THR A 616 -3.93 -20.35 4.42
C THR A 616 -4.84 -19.37 3.70
N VAL A 617 -4.28 -18.70 2.70
CA VAL A 617 -4.96 -17.72 1.86
C VAL A 617 -5.60 -18.45 0.67
N THR A 618 -6.92 -18.34 0.52
CA THR A 618 -7.70 -18.97 -0.56
C THR A 618 -8.23 -17.88 -1.50
N ASP A 619 -7.29 -17.20 -2.16
CA ASP A 619 -7.56 -15.90 -2.75
C ASP A 619 -7.93 -15.91 -4.23
N TYR A 620 -8.04 -17.09 -4.85
CA TYR A 620 -8.48 -17.19 -6.23
C TYR A 620 -9.92 -17.67 -6.32
N ALA A 621 -10.70 -17.01 -7.19
CA ALA A 621 -12.02 -17.50 -7.54
C ALA A 621 -11.90 -18.73 -8.46
N SER A 622 -12.14 -19.94 -7.92
CA SER A 622 -12.06 -21.25 -8.62
C SER A 622 -12.70 -21.41 -10.01
N LYS A 623 -13.45 -20.42 -10.52
CA LYS A 623 -14.08 -20.44 -11.84
C LYS A 623 -13.43 -19.52 -12.86
N ASP A 624 -12.72 -18.49 -12.40
CA ASP A 624 -12.27 -17.37 -13.22
C ASP A 624 -10.79 -17.02 -12.97
N ASP A 625 -10.07 -17.79 -12.13
CA ASP A 625 -8.68 -17.56 -11.65
C ASP A 625 -8.33 -16.10 -11.35
N THR A 626 -9.34 -15.37 -10.87
CA THR A 626 -9.25 -13.96 -10.53
C THR A 626 -8.97 -13.83 -9.03
N PRO A 627 -7.95 -13.06 -8.63
CA PRO A 627 -7.72 -12.71 -7.23
C PRO A 627 -8.96 -12.07 -6.59
N LEU A 628 -9.23 -12.41 -5.33
CA LEU A 628 -10.34 -11.87 -4.56
C LEU A 628 -9.91 -10.57 -3.89
N GLU A 629 -10.79 -9.56 -3.97
CA GLU A 629 -10.58 -8.25 -3.37
C GLU A 629 -11.79 -7.98 -2.46
N PRO A 630 -11.65 -8.00 -1.11
CA PRO A 630 -10.45 -8.35 -0.33
C PRO A 630 -10.22 -9.86 -0.23
N ILE A 631 -9.05 -10.22 0.31
CA ILE A 631 -8.63 -11.62 0.39
C ILE A 631 -9.46 -12.49 1.33
N ARG A 632 -9.49 -13.80 1.04
CA ARG A 632 -10.16 -14.80 1.88
C ARG A 632 -9.18 -15.76 2.51
N PHE A 633 -9.54 -16.24 3.70
CA PHE A 633 -8.79 -17.26 4.42
C PHE A 633 -9.59 -18.55 4.53
N ALA A 634 -8.85 -19.66 4.50
CA ALA A 634 -9.33 -20.98 4.87
C ALA A 634 -9.91 -20.95 6.30
N LYS A 635 -10.99 -21.69 6.54
CA LYS A 635 -11.76 -21.62 7.80
C LYS A 635 -11.41 -22.73 8.79
N SER A 636 -10.72 -23.79 8.36
CA SER A 636 -10.35 -24.93 9.19
C SER A 636 -8.85 -24.99 9.44
N THR A 637 -8.45 -25.49 10.60
CA THR A 637 -7.03 -25.73 10.94
C THR A 637 -6.44 -26.93 10.20
N SER A 638 -7.27 -27.83 9.66
CA SER A 638 -6.85 -28.93 8.78
C SER A 638 -6.35 -28.46 7.40
N GLU A 639 -6.53 -27.17 7.09
CA GLU A 639 -6.18 -26.54 5.82
C GLU A 639 -4.81 -25.83 5.87
N THR A 640 -3.92 -26.26 6.77
CA THR A 640 -2.56 -25.71 6.94
C THR A 640 -1.49 -26.71 6.49
N ALA A 641 -0.34 -26.22 6.03
CA ALA A 641 0.79 -27.08 5.67
C ALA A 641 1.31 -27.86 6.89
N LYS A 642 1.97 -28.99 6.66
CA LYS A 642 2.71 -29.71 7.71
C LYS A 642 4.20 -29.43 7.55
N VAL A 643 4.89 -29.27 8.68
CA VAL A 643 6.35 -29.12 8.71
C VAL A 643 6.96 -30.19 9.61
N ALA A 644 8.03 -30.80 9.13
CA ALA A 644 8.86 -31.75 9.88
C ALA A 644 10.33 -31.32 9.85
N PHE A 645 11.09 -31.81 10.82
CA PHE A 645 12.51 -31.51 10.98
C PHE A 645 13.31 -32.82 11.05
N ASP A 646 14.54 -32.81 10.53
CA ASP A 646 15.48 -33.93 10.70
C ASP A 646 15.79 -34.20 12.19
N ASP A 647 15.93 -33.11 12.97
CA ASP A 647 16.05 -33.13 14.43
C ASP A 647 15.27 -31.95 15.01
N ALA A 648 14.39 -32.22 15.97
CA ALA A 648 13.62 -31.19 16.65
C ALA A 648 14.37 -30.64 17.87
N ASP A 649 15.33 -31.37 18.45
CA ASP A 649 16.05 -30.97 19.65
C ASP A 649 17.51 -30.63 19.31
N VAL A 650 17.76 -29.36 19.03
CA VAL A 650 19.05 -28.90 18.50
C VAL A 650 19.90 -28.32 19.62
N THR A 651 21.16 -28.76 19.68
CA THR A 651 22.21 -28.12 20.50
C THR A 651 23.23 -27.48 19.60
N VAL A 652 23.39 -26.16 19.71
CA VAL A 652 24.39 -25.37 18.98
C VAL A 652 25.50 -24.99 19.95
N PRO A 653 26.72 -25.54 19.82
CA PRO A 653 27.84 -25.20 20.69
C PRO A 653 28.11 -23.69 20.73
N ALA A 654 28.63 -23.19 21.85
CA ALA A 654 29.07 -21.80 21.98
C ALA A 654 30.01 -21.39 20.82
N GLY A 655 29.80 -20.19 20.25
CA GLY A 655 30.60 -19.64 19.15
C GLY A 655 30.55 -20.42 17.83
N SER A 656 29.59 -21.35 17.66
CA SER A 656 29.49 -22.24 16.50
C SER A 656 28.14 -22.10 15.79
N SER A 657 27.96 -22.83 14.68
CA SER A 657 26.68 -22.93 13.99
C SER A 657 26.32 -24.38 13.66
N VAL A 658 25.02 -24.65 13.53
CA VAL A 658 24.46 -25.95 13.15
C VAL A 658 23.43 -25.75 12.05
N LYS A 659 23.34 -26.72 11.12
CA LYS A 659 22.34 -26.76 10.06
C LYS A 659 21.20 -27.71 10.42
N VAL A 660 19.99 -27.31 10.11
CA VAL A 660 18.77 -28.12 10.27
C VAL A 660 18.00 -28.11 8.96
N GLN A 661 17.48 -29.27 8.55
CA GLN A 661 16.58 -29.36 7.41
C GLN A 661 15.13 -29.25 7.84
N VAL A 662 14.39 -28.49 7.05
CA VAL A 662 12.96 -28.24 7.20
C VAL A 662 12.27 -28.86 6.00
N HIS A 663 11.34 -29.78 6.27
CA HIS A 663 10.56 -30.46 5.25
C HIS A 663 9.12 -29.96 5.29
N VAL A 664 8.63 -29.42 4.18
CA VAL A 664 7.24 -28.98 4.06
C VAL A 664 6.42 -30.03 3.32
N THR A 665 5.18 -30.23 3.76
CA THR A 665 4.15 -30.93 3.00
C THR A 665 2.98 -29.96 2.80
N PRO A 666 2.67 -29.58 1.54
CA PRO A 666 1.52 -28.72 1.25
C PRO A 666 0.19 -29.27 1.81
N PRO A 667 -0.75 -28.40 2.20
CA PRO A 667 -2.10 -28.82 2.59
C PRO A 667 -2.83 -29.50 1.42
N SER A 668 -3.61 -30.54 1.73
CA SER A 668 -4.45 -31.24 0.75
C SER A 668 -5.92 -30.81 0.85
N GLY A 669 -6.66 -30.88 -0.26
CA GLY A 669 -8.11 -30.62 -0.28
C GLY A 669 -8.47 -29.14 -0.30
N LEU A 670 -7.50 -28.27 -0.61
CA LEU A 670 -7.72 -26.87 -0.89
C LEU A 670 -7.93 -26.63 -2.39
N PRO A 671 -8.54 -25.49 -2.77
CA PRO A 671 -8.52 -25.02 -4.15
C PRO A 671 -7.08 -24.84 -4.65
N ASP A 672 -6.88 -25.01 -5.95
CA ASP A 672 -5.63 -24.63 -6.61
C ASP A 672 -5.33 -23.14 -6.37
N HIS A 673 -4.03 -22.81 -6.36
CA HIS A 673 -3.47 -21.49 -6.09
C HIS A 673 -3.70 -20.98 -4.66
N ALA A 674 -4.16 -21.82 -3.74
CA ALA A 674 -4.17 -21.49 -2.32
C ALA A 674 -2.73 -21.31 -1.81
N ILE A 675 -2.48 -20.21 -1.10
CA ILE A 675 -1.14 -19.88 -0.59
C ILE A 675 -1.10 -20.17 0.90
N TYR A 676 -0.40 -21.23 1.26
CA TYR A 676 -0.22 -21.66 2.63
C TYR A 676 0.99 -20.97 3.25
N GLY A 677 1.02 -20.89 4.58
CA GLY A 677 2.16 -20.35 5.29
C GLY A 677 2.14 -20.71 6.77
N GLY A 678 3.19 -20.31 7.46
CA GLY A 678 3.35 -20.54 8.88
C GLY A 678 4.70 -20.06 9.39
N TYR A 679 5.08 -20.57 10.55
CA TYR A 679 6.31 -20.23 11.24
C TYR A 679 7.02 -21.51 11.67
N ILE A 680 8.34 -21.51 11.56
CA ILE A 680 9.21 -22.47 12.22
C ILE A 680 9.66 -21.80 13.51
N GLY A 681 9.16 -22.29 14.64
CA GLY A 681 9.47 -21.77 15.97
C GLY A 681 10.73 -22.43 16.53
N PHE A 682 11.57 -21.64 17.19
CA PHE A 682 12.78 -22.08 17.87
C PHE A 682 12.63 -21.74 19.36
N GLU A 683 12.20 -22.72 20.15
CA GLU A 683 11.90 -22.53 21.56
C GLU A 683 13.10 -22.86 22.44
N THR A 684 13.50 -21.92 23.27
CA THR A 684 14.46 -22.11 24.36
C THR A 684 13.72 -22.09 25.71
N ARG A 685 14.41 -22.36 26.82
CA ARG A 685 13.79 -22.32 28.16
C ARG A 685 13.14 -20.98 28.53
N SER A 686 13.56 -19.87 27.91
CA SER A 686 13.15 -18.51 28.29
C SER A 686 12.64 -17.67 27.13
N MET A 687 12.71 -18.15 25.89
CA MET A 687 12.43 -17.33 24.72
C MET A 687 12.15 -18.16 23.46
N ALA A 688 11.35 -17.62 22.55
CA ALA A 688 11.14 -18.16 21.21
C ALA A 688 11.62 -17.18 20.13
N ALA A 689 12.23 -17.72 19.08
CA ALA A 689 12.44 -17.07 17.78
C ALA A 689 11.58 -17.76 16.71
N SER A 690 11.39 -17.14 15.55
CA SER A 690 10.67 -17.77 14.44
C SER A 690 11.22 -17.43 13.06
N VAL A 691 11.00 -18.33 12.10
CA VAL A 691 11.25 -18.08 10.68
C VAL A 691 9.92 -18.29 9.92
N PRO A 692 9.34 -17.25 9.29
CA PRO A 692 8.13 -17.40 8.50
C PRO A 692 8.41 -18.18 7.20
N TYR A 693 7.40 -18.88 6.72
CA TYR A 693 7.45 -19.54 5.42
C TYR A 693 6.13 -19.43 4.65
N ILE A 694 6.22 -19.55 3.32
CA ILE A 694 5.06 -19.67 2.42
C ILE A 694 5.30 -20.71 1.32
N GLY A 695 4.21 -21.14 0.68
CA GLY A 695 4.22 -21.85 -0.60
C GLY A 695 2.82 -21.88 -1.20
N MET A 696 2.70 -22.27 -2.47
CA MET A 696 1.44 -22.30 -3.20
C MET A 696 1.04 -23.73 -3.56
N VAL A 697 -0.25 -24.06 -3.43
CA VAL A 697 -0.85 -25.28 -3.99
C VAL A 697 -1.11 -25.07 -5.48
N GLY A 698 -0.78 -26.04 -6.33
CA GLY A 698 -0.96 -25.91 -7.79
C GLY A 698 0.29 -25.34 -8.47
N SER A 699 0.12 -24.69 -9.62
CA SER A 699 1.20 -24.09 -10.42
C SER A 699 0.94 -22.61 -10.68
N MET A 700 1.97 -21.77 -10.55
CA MET A 700 1.87 -20.36 -10.97
C MET A 700 1.64 -20.21 -12.48
N ALA A 701 2.06 -21.19 -13.28
CA ALA A 701 1.89 -21.17 -14.73
C ALA A 701 0.43 -21.39 -15.15
N ASP A 702 -0.38 -22.04 -14.31
CA ASP A 702 -1.79 -22.33 -14.60
C ASP A 702 -2.71 -21.10 -14.44
N LEU A 703 -2.23 -20.03 -13.78
CA LEU A 703 -3.02 -18.83 -13.57
C LEU A 703 -3.33 -18.11 -14.89
N ALA A 704 -4.61 -17.87 -15.14
CA ALA A 704 -5.05 -17.04 -16.25
C ALA A 704 -4.46 -15.63 -16.13
N ILE A 705 -3.98 -15.08 -17.24
CA ILE A 705 -3.47 -13.71 -17.29
C ILE A 705 -4.54 -12.80 -17.88
N LEU A 706 -5.07 -13.12 -19.05
CA LEU A 706 -6.04 -12.29 -19.76
C LEU A 706 -7.46 -12.57 -19.25
N ASP A 707 -8.12 -11.55 -18.69
CA ASP A 707 -9.51 -11.64 -18.26
C ASP A 707 -10.42 -11.87 -19.47
N ARG A 708 -11.16 -12.97 -19.43
CA ARG A 708 -12.20 -13.34 -20.41
C ARG A 708 -13.59 -13.40 -19.79
N SER A 709 -13.73 -12.94 -18.54
CA SER A 709 -14.97 -12.95 -17.79
C SER A 709 -15.84 -11.75 -18.18
N ASN A 710 -17.14 -12.00 -18.42
CA ASN A 710 -18.13 -10.95 -18.70
C ASN A 710 -18.75 -10.36 -17.42
N LYS A 711 -18.03 -10.44 -16.29
CA LYS A 711 -18.65 -10.43 -14.94
C LYS A 711 -18.55 -9.09 -14.21
N TYR A 712 -17.56 -8.27 -14.52
CA TYR A 712 -17.19 -7.11 -13.70
C TYR A 712 -17.04 -5.78 -14.44
N ASP A 713 -17.23 -5.74 -15.77
CA ASP A 713 -16.91 -4.55 -16.56
C ASP A 713 -18.00 -4.26 -17.62
N PRO A 714 -18.26 -2.98 -17.96
CA PRO A 714 -19.04 -2.62 -19.15
C PRO A 714 -18.48 -3.14 -20.47
N TYR A 715 -17.20 -3.53 -20.56
CA TYR A 715 -16.56 -4.04 -21.77
C TYR A 715 -16.17 -5.52 -21.69
N PRO A 716 -16.23 -6.28 -22.79
CA PRO A 716 -15.59 -7.58 -22.86
C PRO A 716 -14.07 -7.38 -22.90
N PHE A 717 -13.31 -8.25 -22.23
CA PHE A 717 -11.85 -8.31 -22.35
C PHE A 717 -11.38 -9.68 -22.85
N PRO A 718 -10.17 -9.74 -23.47
CA PRO A 718 -9.57 -8.63 -24.19
C PRO A 718 -10.48 -8.18 -25.34
N SER A 719 -10.40 -6.91 -25.75
CA SER A 719 -11.20 -6.40 -26.86
C SER A 719 -10.46 -5.32 -27.65
N ILE A 720 -11.05 -4.94 -28.79
CA ILE A 720 -10.59 -3.82 -29.60
C ILE A 720 -11.76 -2.91 -29.90
N GLY A 721 -11.51 -1.61 -29.89
CA GLY A 721 -12.53 -0.60 -30.07
C GLY A 721 -12.00 0.69 -30.66
N TYR A 722 -12.83 1.73 -30.59
CA TYR A 722 -12.50 3.09 -30.99
C TYR A 722 -12.22 3.95 -29.74
N PRO A 723 -11.49 5.08 -29.87
CA PRO A 723 -11.19 6.00 -28.77
C PRO A 723 -12.43 6.55 -28.07
N ASN A 724 -13.57 6.58 -28.76
CA ASN A 724 -14.86 6.98 -28.19
C ASN A 724 -15.51 5.92 -27.26
N GLY A 725 -14.84 4.78 -27.03
CA GLY A 725 -15.31 3.67 -26.19
C GLY A 725 -16.17 2.62 -26.92
N THR A 726 -16.39 2.74 -28.23
CA THR A 726 -17.16 1.74 -28.99
C THR A 726 -16.34 0.47 -29.21
N ILE A 727 -16.85 -0.70 -28.80
CA ILE A 727 -16.17 -2.00 -29.00
C ILE A 727 -16.57 -2.67 -30.32
N VAL A 728 -15.60 -3.29 -30.99
CA VAL A 728 -15.81 -4.09 -32.20
C VAL A 728 -16.18 -5.53 -31.83
N GLN A 729 -17.35 -5.99 -32.28
CA GLN A 729 -17.88 -7.34 -32.02
C GLN A 729 -17.67 -8.33 -33.20
N GLY A 730 -17.15 -7.88 -34.34
CA GLY A 730 -17.00 -8.72 -35.54
C GLY A 730 -15.94 -8.25 -36.53
N GLU A 731 -16.24 -7.21 -37.31
CA GLU A 731 -15.24 -6.55 -38.17
C GLU A 731 -15.20 -5.06 -37.80
N GLY A 732 -13.99 -4.53 -37.59
CA GLY A 732 -13.74 -3.13 -37.32
C GLY A 732 -13.13 -2.46 -38.55
N TYR A 733 -13.41 -1.17 -38.71
CA TYR A 733 -12.87 -0.38 -39.81
C TYR A 733 -12.12 0.79 -39.17
N PHE A 734 -10.89 1.00 -39.58
CA PHE A 734 -10.01 1.95 -38.93
C PHE A 734 -9.15 2.69 -39.94
N ALA A 735 -8.63 3.83 -39.51
CA ALA A 735 -7.79 4.66 -40.32
C ALA A 735 -6.32 4.58 -39.88
N ILE A 736 -5.43 4.44 -40.87
CA ILE A 736 -3.98 4.39 -40.70
C ILE A 736 -3.46 5.82 -40.53
N ASN A 737 -2.56 6.04 -39.57
CA ASN A 737 -1.94 7.35 -39.29
C ASN A 737 -2.96 8.48 -39.05
N ASP A 738 -4.16 8.15 -38.56
CA ASP A 738 -5.25 9.12 -38.43
C ASP A 738 -5.29 9.78 -37.05
N SER A 739 -5.56 11.07 -37.05
CA SER A 739 -5.79 11.92 -35.88
C SER A 739 -7.22 11.98 -35.39
N THR A 740 -8.18 11.52 -36.19
CA THR A 740 -9.60 11.90 -36.09
C THR A 740 -10.48 10.88 -35.37
N GLU A 741 -9.94 10.22 -34.33
CA GLU A 741 -10.64 9.22 -33.48
C GLU A 741 -11.00 7.89 -34.19
N ALA A 742 -10.44 7.60 -35.36
CA ALA A 742 -10.74 6.38 -36.13
C ALA A 742 -9.64 5.30 -36.06
N TYR A 743 -8.72 5.35 -35.09
CA TYR A 743 -7.68 4.34 -34.89
C TYR A 743 -8.10 3.26 -33.87
N PRO A 744 -7.60 2.02 -33.98
CA PRO A 744 -7.92 0.96 -33.03
C PRO A 744 -7.30 1.19 -31.65
N VAL A 745 -8.08 0.93 -30.61
CA VAL A 745 -7.65 0.86 -29.22
C VAL A 745 -7.88 -0.55 -28.71
N VAL A 746 -6.80 -1.22 -28.30
CA VAL A 746 -6.84 -2.55 -27.67
C VAL A 746 -7.03 -2.37 -26.17
N LEU A 747 -7.90 -3.18 -25.57
CA LEU A 747 -8.14 -3.19 -24.13
C LEU A 747 -7.86 -4.59 -23.56
N ALA A 748 -7.15 -4.66 -22.45
CA ALA A 748 -6.95 -5.90 -21.69
C ALA A 748 -7.09 -5.63 -20.21
N ARG A 749 -7.69 -6.59 -19.50
CA ARG A 749 -7.61 -6.66 -18.06
C ARG A 749 -6.78 -7.88 -17.67
N LEU A 750 -5.74 -7.67 -16.89
CA LEU A 750 -4.81 -8.68 -16.40
C LEU A 750 -5.28 -9.19 -15.03
N LEU A 751 -5.55 -10.49 -14.93
CA LEU A 751 -5.93 -11.17 -13.69
C LEU A 751 -4.71 -11.54 -12.84
N THR A 752 -3.60 -11.81 -13.52
CA THR A 752 -2.28 -12.14 -12.94
C THR A 752 -1.22 -11.25 -13.59
N GLY A 753 -0.13 -10.96 -12.88
CA GLY A 753 0.99 -10.21 -13.47
C GLY A 753 1.60 -10.97 -14.65
N THR A 754 2.18 -10.23 -15.61
CA THR A 754 2.94 -10.83 -16.71
C THR A 754 4.31 -10.18 -16.87
N PRO A 755 5.40 -10.98 -17.05
CA PRO A 755 6.71 -10.43 -17.35
C PRO A 755 6.77 -9.68 -18.68
N LEU A 756 5.92 -10.06 -19.65
CA LEU A 756 5.92 -9.50 -21.01
C LEU A 756 4.56 -9.64 -21.68
N LEU A 757 4.03 -8.55 -22.23
CA LEU A 757 2.87 -8.52 -23.11
C LEU A 757 3.26 -8.04 -24.52
N GLU A 758 3.05 -8.89 -25.51
CA GLU A 758 3.29 -8.59 -26.92
C GLU A 758 1.99 -8.34 -27.67
N LEU A 759 2.00 -7.36 -28.58
CA LEU A 759 0.96 -7.17 -29.58
C LEU A 759 1.55 -7.44 -30.96
N GLN A 760 1.18 -8.55 -31.58
CA GLN A 760 1.61 -8.93 -32.93
C GLN A 760 0.62 -8.40 -33.96
N VAL A 761 1.13 -7.90 -35.09
CA VAL A 761 0.34 -7.55 -36.27
C VAL A 761 0.35 -8.74 -37.23
N LEU A 762 -0.83 -9.20 -37.61
CA LEU A 762 -1.03 -10.34 -38.50
C LEU A 762 -1.71 -9.89 -39.79
N ASP A 763 -1.32 -10.47 -40.92
CA ASP A 763 -1.98 -10.24 -42.20
C ASP A 763 -3.35 -10.95 -42.31
N GLN A 764 -4.02 -10.78 -43.45
CA GLN A 764 -5.31 -11.41 -43.74
C GLN A 764 -5.30 -12.95 -43.68
N HIS A 765 -4.12 -13.59 -43.77
CA HIS A 765 -3.91 -15.03 -43.66
C HIS A 765 -3.42 -15.44 -42.27
N GLN A 766 -3.48 -14.53 -41.30
CA GLN A 766 -2.99 -14.71 -39.93
C GLN A 766 -1.49 -15.02 -39.82
N LYS A 767 -0.70 -14.59 -40.80
CA LYS A 767 0.76 -14.65 -40.71
C LYS A 767 1.27 -13.43 -39.95
N VAL A 768 2.15 -13.65 -38.98
CA VAL A 768 2.80 -12.56 -38.23
C VAL A 768 3.68 -11.73 -39.16
N LEU A 769 3.39 -10.42 -39.23
CA LEU A 769 4.18 -9.43 -39.94
C LEU A 769 5.25 -8.81 -39.03
N GLY A 770 4.94 -8.65 -37.75
CA GLY A 770 5.82 -8.09 -36.74
C GLY A 770 5.07 -7.75 -35.46
N VAL A 771 5.71 -7.00 -34.57
CA VAL A 771 5.14 -6.56 -33.29
C VAL A 771 4.85 -5.07 -33.32
N VAL A 772 3.72 -4.66 -32.75
CA VAL A 772 3.44 -3.25 -32.46
C VAL A 772 4.54 -2.75 -31.54
N PRO A 773 5.28 -1.67 -31.90
CA PRO A 773 6.31 -1.09 -31.05
C PRO A 773 5.79 -0.86 -29.62
N TYR A 774 6.64 -1.06 -28.62
CA TYR A 774 6.36 -0.65 -27.25
C TYR A 774 6.06 0.85 -27.24
N ASP A 775 4.97 1.24 -26.57
CA ASP A 775 4.28 2.49 -26.86
C ASP A 775 5.08 3.76 -26.58
N LEU A 776 4.69 4.80 -27.31
CA LEU A 776 5.30 6.11 -27.57
C LEU A 776 5.06 7.16 -26.46
N ALA A 777 4.96 6.78 -25.18
CA ALA A 777 4.64 7.77 -24.13
C ALA A 777 4.99 7.44 -22.66
N GLY A 778 5.91 6.52 -22.37
CA GLY A 778 6.45 6.35 -20.99
C GLY A 778 5.50 5.80 -19.90
N GLU A 779 4.18 5.67 -20.16
CA GLU A 779 3.19 5.23 -19.16
C GLU A 779 2.53 3.87 -19.44
N THR A 780 2.93 3.21 -20.53
CA THR A 780 2.38 1.92 -20.97
C THR A 780 3.49 0.97 -21.40
N THR A 781 4.40 0.68 -20.45
CA THR A 781 5.33 -0.46 -20.61
C THR A 781 4.52 -1.72 -20.91
N ARG A 782 5.15 -2.72 -21.52
CA ARG A 782 4.55 -4.05 -21.62
C ARG A 782 5.46 -5.11 -21.01
N GLU A 783 6.28 -4.71 -20.07
CA GLU A 783 7.21 -5.56 -19.34
C GLU A 783 6.95 -5.40 -17.84
N TRP A 784 7.02 -6.51 -17.10
CA TRP A 784 6.79 -6.55 -15.66
C TRP A 784 5.46 -5.92 -15.26
N LEU A 785 4.40 -6.24 -16.01
CA LEU A 785 3.09 -5.67 -15.77
C LEU A 785 2.45 -6.29 -14.52
N PRO A 786 1.91 -5.46 -13.60
CA PRO A 786 1.07 -5.99 -12.53
C PRO A 786 -0.24 -6.53 -13.10
N ARG A 787 -0.91 -7.35 -12.31
CA ARG A 787 -2.35 -7.55 -12.52
C ARG A 787 -3.13 -6.25 -12.30
N ASN A 788 -4.29 -6.14 -12.91
CA ASN A 788 -5.22 -5.06 -12.65
C ASN A 788 -6.06 -5.33 -11.39
N THR A 789 -6.64 -4.26 -10.84
CA THR A 789 -7.51 -4.28 -9.66
C THR A 789 -8.95 -3.97 -10.02
N ARG A 790 -9.92 -4.29 -9.16
CA ARG A 790 -11.35 -4.04 -9.47
C ARG A 790 -11.72 -2.56 -9.53
N SER A 791 -10.98 -1.73 -8.81
CA SER A 791 -11.10 -0.28 -8.83
C SER A 791 -9.74 0.33 -9.12
N ALA A 792 -9.74 1.52 -9.73
CA ALA A 792 -8.52 2.30 -9.87
C ALA A 792 -8.01 2.68 -8.47
N THR A 793 -6.71 2.49 -8.25
CA THR A 793 -6.02 2.90 -7.03
C THR A 793 -4.97 3.95 -7.39
N SER A 794 -4.20 4.41 -6.40
CA SER A 794 -3.07 5.33 -6.61
C SER A 794 -1.91 4.72 -7.43
N SER A 795 -1.98 3.45 -7.81
CA SER A 795 -0.85 2.76 -8.46
C SER A 795 -1.27 1.56 -9.30
N SER A 796 -2.57 1.24 -9.35
CA SER A 796 -3.12 0.16 -10.16
C SER A 796 -4.33 0.66 -10.96
N LYS A 797 -4.47 0.11 -12.17
CA LYS A 797 -5.54 0.41 -13.12
C LYS A 797 -6.57 -0.72 -13.12
N ILE A 798 -7.78 -0.42 -13.62
CA ILE A 798 -8.85 -1.41 -13.80
C ILE A 798 -8.59 -2.29 -15.03
N PHE A 799 -8.01 -1.69 -16.07
CA PHE A 799 -7.59 -2.35 -17.29
C PHE A 799 -6.49 -1.50 -17.95
N ASP A 800 -5.73 -2.12 -18.82
CA ASP A 800 -4.76 -1.49 -19.68
C ASP A 800 -5.33 -1.28 -21.08
N ASN A 801 -4.88 -0.20 -21.73
CA ASN A 801 -5.25 0.09 -23.11
C ASN A 801 -4.05 0.59 -23.91
N TRP A 802 -4.03 0.23 -25.19
CA TRP A 802 -3.00 0.63 -26.14
C TRP A 802 -3.64 1.06 -27.44
N SER A 803 -3.23 2.22 -27.93
CA SER A 803 -3.64 2.71 -29.25
C SER A 803 -2.71 2.15 -30.31
N TRP A 804 -3.23 1.86 -31.50
CA TRP A 804 -2.41 1.38 -32.61
C TRP A 804 -2.76 2.15 -33.88
N SER A 805 -1.79 2.79 -34.53
CA SER A 805 -2.03 3.59 -35.75
C SER A 805 -1.62 2.88 -37.04
N GLY A 806 -1.31 1.58 -36.97
CA GLY A 806 -0.90 0.75 -38.11
C GLY A 806 0.59 0.42 -38.14
N GLU A 807 1.38 0.92 -37.21
CA GLU A 807 2.81 0.67 -37.09
C GLU A 807 3.13 -0.76 -36.61
N TYR A 808 4.21 -1.34 -37.11
CA TYR A 808 4.79 -2.59 -36.61
C TYR A 808 6.29 -2.66 -36.87
N THR A 809 6.99 -3.48 -36.10
CA THR A 809 8.42 -3.79 -36.25
C THR A 809 8.59 -5.25 -36.64
N THR A 810 9.29 -5.50 -37.73
CA THR A 810 9.63 -6.86 -38.19
C THR A 810 10.71 -7.49 -37.30
N ALA A 811 10.90 -8.82 -37.40
CA ALA A 811 11.91 -9.54 -36.62
C ALA A 811 13.35 -9.05 -36.85
N ASP A 812 13.66 -8.47 -38.01
CA ASP A 812 14.95 -7.83 -38.32
C ASP A 812 15.04 -6.37 -37.85
N GLY A 813 14.06 -5.90 -37.07
CA GLY A 813 14.06 -4.59 -36.42
C GLY A 813 13.58 -3.42 -37.29
N LYS A 814 13.08 -3.67 -38.51
CA LYS A 814 12.60 -2.60 -39.40
C LYS A 814 11.20 -2.15 -39.04
N GLU A 815 11.04 -0.83 -38.90
CA GLU A 815 9.73 -0.20 -38.76
C GLU A 815 9.00 -0.17 -40.10
N ASN A 816 7.74 -0.56 -40.05
CA ASN A 816 6.83 -0.57 -41.18
C ASN A 816 5.45 -0.09 -40.72
N TRP A 817 4.64 0.31 -41.70
CA TRP A 817 3.21 0.54 -41.50
C TRP A 817 2.43 -0.46 -42.32
N VAL A 818 1.27 -0.87 -41.82
CA VAL A 818 0.31 -1.63 -42.60
C VAL A 818 -0.15 -0.80 -43.80
N GLU A 819 -0.28 -1.46 -44.95
CA GLU A 819 -0.96 -0.89 -46.11
C GLU A 819 -2.48 -1.05 -45.98
N PRO A 820 -3.31 -0.28 -46.70
CA PRO A 820 -4.75 -0.50 -46.69
C PRO A 820 -5.11 -1.97 -46.97
N GLY A 821 -5.88 -2.58 -46.09
CA GLY A 821 -6.13 -4.02 -46.13
C GLY A 821 -6.72 -4.59 -44.86
N LEU A 822 -6.82 -5.92 -44.83
CA LEU A 822 -7.38 -6.67 -43.72
C LEU A 822 -6.25 -7.22 -42.82
N TYR A 823 -6.37 -7.00 -41.52
CA TYR A 823 -5.38 -7.41 -40.52
C TYR A 823 -6.06 -7.97 -39.26
N TYR A 824 -5.25 -8.58 -38.41
CA TYR A 824 -5.59 -8.93 -37.03
C TYR A 824 -4.49 -8.44 -36.10
N LEU A 825 -4.84 -8.17 -34.85
CA LEU A 825 -3.88 -8.06 -33.76
C LEU A 825 -3.93 -9.32 -32.91
N ARG A 826 -2.78 -9.86 -32.52
CA ARG A 826 -2.69 -10.93 -31.52
C ARG A 826 -1.96 -10.43 -30.29
N MET A 827 -2.65 -10.47 -29.16
CA MET A 827 -2.08 -10.26 -27.84
C MET A 827 -1.49 -11.58 -27.33
N ARG A 828 -0.29 -11.51 -26.74
CA ARG A 828 0.36 -12.62 -26.06
C ARG A 828 0.90 -12.11 -24.74
N ALA A 829 0.50 -12.70 -23.62
CA ALA A 829 1.04 -12.40 -22.31
C ALA A 829 1.81 -13.62 -21.79
N LEU A 830 3.06 -13.43 -21.40
CA LEU A 830 3.92 -14.51 -20.93
C LEU A 830 3.51 -14.91 -19.51
N HIS A 831 3.38 -16.21 -19.24
CA HIS A 831 3.16 -16.69 -17.87
C HIS A 831 4.38 -16.42 -16.98
N VAL A 832 4.15 -16.32 -15.67
CA VAL A 832 5.25 -16.21 -14.70
C VAL A 832 6.17 -17.44 -14.85
N PHE A 833 7.48 -17.21 -14.91
CA PHE A 833 8.51 -18.22 -15.24
C PHE A 833 8.48 -18.80 -16.67
N GLY A 834 7.61 -18.32 -17.55
CA GLY A 834 7.51 -18.80 -18.93
C GLY A 834 8.74 -18.49 -19.79
N ASP A 835 9.02 -19.37 -20.75
CA ASP A 835 10.05 -19.18 -21.77
C ASP A 835 9.47 -18.46 -23.00
N ARG A 836 10.02 -17.28 -23.34
CA ARG A 836 9.58 -16.48 -24.50
C ARG A 836 9.63 -17.27 -25.83
N SER A 837 10.50 -18.27 -25.93
CA SER A 837 10.67 -19.10 -27.12
C SER A 837 9.68 -20.27 -27.22
N ASN A 838 8.98 -20.58 -26.13
CA ASN A 838 7.96 -21.62 -26.07
C ASN A 838 6.57 -21.01 -26.26
N ASP A 839 5.85 -21.38 -27.32
CA ASP A 839 4.53 -20.83 -27.60
C ASP A 839 3.46 -21.24 -26.58
N ASP A 840 3.65 -22.37 -25.87
CA ASP A 840 2.72 -22.87 -24.85
C ASP A 840 2.77 -22.05 -23.56
N ASP A 841 3.84 -21.27 -23.33
CA ASP A 841 4.01 -20.43 -22.13
C ASP A 841 3.34 -19.05 -22.28
N TRP A 842 2.49 -18.88 -23.28
CA TRP A 842 1.78 -17.61 -23.56
C TRP A 842 0.26 -17.74 -23.46
N ASP A 843 -0.34 -16.84 -22.69
CA ASP A 843 -1.78 -16.58 -22.74
C ASP A 843 -2.09 -15.68 -23.95
N THR A 844 -2.86 -16.19 -24.91
CA THR A 844 -3.07 -15.50 -26.20
C THR A 844 -4.51 -15.11 -26.51
N TRP A 845 -4.68 -13.97 -27.16
CA TRP A 845 -5.95 -13.51 -27.71
C TRP A 845 -5.74 -12.93 -29.10
N THR A 846 -6.61 -13.25 -30.06
CA THR A 846 -6.58 -12.66 -31.41
C THR A 846 -7.82 -11.82 -31.61
N SER A 847 -7.63 -10.61 -32.11
CA SER A 847 -8.70 -9.65 -32.35
C SER A 847 -9.70 -10.13 -33.39
N PRO A 848 -10.89 -9.50 -33.45
CA PRO A 848 -11.71 -9.55 -34.64
C PRO A 848 -10.98 -8.92 -35.86
N LYS A 849 -11.57 -9.05 -37.05
CA LYS A 849 -11.00 -8.54 -38.30
C LYS A 849 -10.89 -7.01 -38.32
N LEU A 850 -9.76 -6.48 -38.77
CA LEU A 850 -9.48 -5.05 -38.82
C LEU A 850 -9.25 -4.60 -40.27
N HIS A 851 -10.16 -3.78 -40.81
CA HIS A 851 -10.02 -3.14 -42.11
C HIS A 851 -9.31 -1.80 -41.93
N MET A 852 -8.06 -1.70 -42.38
CA MET A 852 -7.23 -0.50 -42.26
C MET A 852 -7.27 0.32 -43.56
N ALA A 853 -7.43 1.64 -43.50
CA ALA A 853 -7.47 2.53 -44.68
C ALA A 853 -6.80 3.90 -44.44
N ARG A 854 -6.29 4.60 -45.48
CA ARG A 854 -5.52 5.86 -45.34
C ARG A 854 -6.37 7.15 -45.13
N SER A 855 -7.71 7.08 -45.02
CA SER A 855 -8.58 8.26 -44.84
C SER A 855 -9.98 7.91 -44.32
N SER A 856 -10.53 8.75 -43.43
CA SER A 856 -11.88 8.65 -42.83
C SER A 856 -13.07 8.84 -43.80
N ARG A 857 -12.84 9.05 -45.11
CA ARG A 857 -13.91 9.26 -46.11
C ARG A 857 -14.79 8.03 -46.41
N TYR A 858 -14.63 6.91 -45.70
CA TYR A 858 -15.34 5.66 -45.95
C TYR A 858 -16.45 5.29 -44.95
N PHE A 859 -16.76 6.12 -43.95
CA PHE A 859 -17.83 5.82 -43.00
C PHE A 859 -19.20 6.34 -43.45
N SER A 860 -19.68 5.84 -44.58
CA SER A 860 -21.10 5.75 -44.86
C SER A 860 -21.38 4.42 -45.55
N ASN A 861 -21.38 3.33 -44.77
CA ASN A 861 -22.35 2.25 -44.86
C ASN A 861 -21.86 1.00 -44.10
N SER A 862 -22.80 0.39 -43.39
CA SER A 862 -22.79 -0.96 -42.83
C SER A 862 -21.71 -1.32 -41.80
N ALA A 863 -22.04 -1.11 -40.53
CA ALA A 863 -21.72 -2.08 -39.50
C ALA A 863 -22.94 -2.24 -38.59
N ASN A 864 -23.32 -3.47 -38.27
CA ASN A 864 -24.25 -3.81 -37.20
C ASN A 864 -23.63 -3.37 -35.87
N THR A 865 -23.73 -2.08 -35.58
CA THR A 865 -23.33 -1.47 -34.31
C THR A 865 -24.55 -1.41 -33.42
N THR A 866 -24.55 -2.14 -32.31
CA THR A 866 -25.47 -1.82 -31.23
C THR A 866 -24.80 -0.74 -30.39
N ALA A 867 -25.33 0.48 -30.45
CA ALA A 867 -25.19 1.37 -29.31
C ALA A 867 -25.73 0.61 -28.08
N ILE A 868 -25.03 0.68 -26.95
CA ILE A 868 -25.56 0.22 -25.67
C ILE A 868 -26.98 0.79 -25.55
N PRO A 869 -28.03 -0.02 -25.31
CA PRO A 869 -29.37 0.53 -25.21
C PRO A 869 -29.40 1.51 -24.03
N THR A 870 -29.52 2.80 -24.34
CA THR A 870 -30.03 3.82 -23.42
C THR A 870 -31.53 3.57 -23.22
N LYS A 871 -31.88 2.45 -22.59
CA LYS A 871 -33.13 2.31 -21.87
C LYS A 871 -32.76 2.02 -20.43
N LEU A 872 -32.57 3.11 -19.70
CA LEU A 872 -33.04 3.29 -18.33
C LEU A 872 -33.02 4.80 -18.04
N SER A 873 -33.93 5.51 -18.72
CA SER A 873 -34.42 6.77 -18.19
C SER A 873 -35.30 6.46 -16.98
N PRO A 874 -35.14 7.18 -15.86
CA PRO A 874 -35.89 6.94 -14.64
C PRO A 874 -37.27 7.55 -14.81
N SER A 875 -38.31 6.73 -14.79
CA SER A 875 -39.67 7.23 -14.61
C SER A 875 -40.28 6.62 -13.35
N ALA A 876 -40.77 7.52 -12.50
CA ALA A 876 -41.54 7.31 -11.27
C ALA A 876 -40.73 6.96 -10.01
N ALA A 877 -40.04 7.96 -9.47
CA ALA A 877 -40.27 8.29 -8.07
C ALA A 877 -41.67 8.94 -8.00
N ALA A 878 -42.64 8.26 -7.38
CA ALA A 878 -43.87 8.89 -6.94
C ALA A 878 -43.66 9.36 -5.49
N THR A 879 -43.72 10.67 -5.29
CA THR A 879 -43.83 11.32 -4.00
C THR A 879 -45.25 11.20 -3.44
N SER A 880 -45.35 10.78 -2.18
CA SER A 880 -46.33 11.10 -1.12
C SER A 880 -47.83 11.22 -1.44
N GLY A 881 -48.64 10.45 -0.73
CA GLY A 881 -50.07 10.72 -0.50
C GLY A 881 -50.76 9.65 0.34
N ASP A 882 -50.97 9.98 1.62
CA ASP A 882 -52.07 9.61 2.52
C ASP A 882 -52.46 8.14 2.82
N ALA A 883 -52.75 7.94 4.10
CA ALA A 883 -53.17 6.72 4.76
C ALA A 883 -54.59 6.27 4.35
N GLU A 884 -54.82 4.95 4.33
CA GLU A 884 -56.01 4.34 4.94
C GLU A 884 -55.83 2.82 5.10
N ASP A 885 -56.40 2.32 6.19
CA ASP A 885 -56.41 0.94 6.69
C ASP A 885 -56.81 -0.14 5.65
N ILE A 886 -56.40 -1.40 5.88
CA ILE A 886 -57.28 -2.59 5.90
C ILE A 886 -56.47 -3.86 6.27
N VAL A 887 -56.63 -4.25 7.54
CA VAL A 887 -56.79 -5.59 8.13
C VAL A 887 -56.31 -6.82 7.33
N ALA A 888 -55.34 -7.53 7.91
CA ALA A 888 -55.01 -8.91 7.58
C ALA A 888 -56.10 -9.90 8.08
N SER A 889 -56.43 -10.91 7.27
CA SER A 889 -57.21 -12.09 7.68
C SER A 889 -56.41 -13.38 7.40
N PRO A 890 -56.61 -14.45 8.22
CA PRO A 890 -55.60 -15.46 8.53
C PRO A 890 -55.67 -16.71 7.61
N PRO A 891 -54.62 -17.57 7.62
CA PRO A 891 -54.62 -18.83 6.88
C PRO A 891 -55.36 -19.95 7.64
N PRO A 892 -55.94 -20.96 6.95
CA PRO A 892 -56.57 -22.10 7.60
C PRO A 892 -55.57 -23.19 8.00
N SER A 893 -55.96 -23.93 9.03
CA SER A 893 -55.26 -24.96 9.78
C SER A 893 -55.34 -26.37 9.17
N GLY A 894 -54.34 -27.22 9.51
CA GLY A 894 -54.47 -28.69 9.48
C GLY A 894 -53.15 -29.48 9.44
N MET A 895 -52.71 -29.99 10.62
CA MET A 895 -52.08 -31.29 10.96
C MET A 895 -51.11 -31.96 9.94
N ASP A 896 -49.90 -32.48 10.26
CA ASP A 896 -49.35 -33.14 11.46
C ASP A 896 -47.81 -33.18 11.42
N GLY A 897 -47.16 -33.27 12.59
CA GLY A 897 -46.02 -34.20 12.77
C GLY A 897 -44.58 -33.66 12.92
N PHE A 898 -44.18 -33.51 14.18
CA PHE A 898 -42.82 -33.67 14.75
C PHE A 898 -41.78 -32.53 14.71
N SER A 899 -41.39 -32.19 15.94
CA SER A 899 -40.45 -31.20 16.46
C SER A 899 -38.97 -31.60 16.35
N VAL A 900 -38.07 -30.64 16.09
CA VAL A 900 -36.79 -30.47 16.82
C VAL A 900 -36.42 -28.97 16.85
N SER A 901 -36.04 -28.49 18.03
CA SER A 901 -35.65 -27.11 18.34
C SER A 901 -34.25 -26.74 17.82
N VAL A 902 -34.11 -25.52 17.27
CA VAL A 902 -32.81 -24.85 17.09
C VAL A 902 -32.96 -23.36 17.41
N GLY A 903 -32.12 -22.87 18.32
CA GLY A 903 -32.08 -21.48 18.80
C GLY A 903 -31.61 -20.45 17.75
N PRO A 904 -31.67 -19.15 18.08
CA PRO A 904 -31.57 -18.08 17.11
C PRO A 904 -30.12 -17.85 16.65
N LYS A 905 -29.94 -17.87 15.32
CA LYS A 905 -28.79 -17.31 14.62
C LYS A 905 -28.87 -15.79 14.68
N VAL A 906 -27.83 -15.17 15.23
CA VAL A 906 -27.52 -13.75 15.05
C VAL A 906 -26.85 -13.60 13.68
N THR A 907 -27.43 -12.77 12.83
CA THR A 907 -26.88 -12.31 11.55
C THR A 907 -25.93 -11.13 11.81
N SER A 908 -24.64 -11.31 11.50
CA SER A 908 -23.63 -10.25 11.50
C SER A 908 -23.58 -9.58 10.12
N VAL A 909 -23.67 -8.25 10.17
CA VAL A 909 -23.17 -7.29 9.17
C VAL A 909 -21.65 -7.41 9.09
#